data_AF-A0A537HYB0-F1
#
_entry.id   AF-A0A537HYB0-F1
#
_cell.length_a   1.000
_cell.length_b   1.000
_cell.length_c   1.000
_cell.angle_alpha   90.00
_cell.angle_beta   90.00
_cell.angle_gamma   90.00
#
_symmetry.space_group_name_H-M   'P 1'
#
loop_
_entity.id
_entity.type
_entity.pdbx_description
1 polymer ?
#
loop_
_entity_poly.entity_id
_entity_poly.type
_entity_poly.pdbx_seq_one_letter_code
_entity_poly.pdbx_strand_id
1 'polypeptide(L)'
;MVIRMVLSKFLTQLHQSIERAKEYIGLRETQAKPTRLSRIGLGLTGLFSVVAGLWLVAFGPSIVAMLVLAIGLAGFGLFNLTFSFRKNLTLSRANQLSLVGNLVLFIWLYVVASRLLYVSYSTDTVVGTYMGILRVLQLQSPYGFSIKPLLDRFGFSPSFYTPGVDGSFDFHLAYPSLSFLSIVPFYLLGLHDVRDTVFIFHIMSILTIFALAPARLKSISVLPFTLFSIVIAGSWTDSIWAFFLVLTAVLWIRHPKASWVSLGLAVAVKQIAIVIAPFLLLRLWKETPYHGLRSLTRSVGLMLSAFFLPNLPFIIYSPGSWWADVMAPFLPNAPAQVPGGIGLSGFLLDLGIALPSSFFLVLMGGVSGILFYLYAKHYRGLNSIVFAFPILIFFFYYRSFPNYMAYWLFPLVLELCRLGGPNLRLAFTTRLPSIAWRPPTGTFLRILRQRLTPSVMVVMTLTVIFAGVSGAYINQASNPRTAIQINGVMDPDSIGSATVINVTVTNLLATPVLPIFFVKYSFLTYFWASNSTSPLNRGSASSYVITAPDALSAVPRGDQFHIVIYDKLTGQLLGESTSWKSDIPALSLENPMLKWWVLDPSVGTRVPFNWKLSFSNVDPVWSGIGPLGGVNGTSGVQMILNYTSSLGGVERLALSQRVLLNATSLSIHFNQSLTTNIATNLIFAASIADGTHTLYYIFSDRANQQTVTPYSTNTTVIIPTQRSQWKTITLSPQSIWNAQGWATPPQVTFTVFLESNSAGVFYASLDNISPV
;
A
#
# COMPACT_ATOMS: atom_id res chain seq x y z
N MET A 1 -17.73 43.92 -29.80
CA MET A 1 -18.75 43.10 -30.49
C MET A 1 -18.28 41.67 -30.75
N VAL A 2 -17.09 41.47 -31.35
CA VAL A 2 -16.51 40.13 -31.66
C VAL A 2 -16.30 39.24 -30.42
N ILE A 3 -15.78 39.79 -29.31
CA ILE A 3 -15.57 39.03 -28.06
C ILE A 3 -16.90 38.49 -27.47
N ARG A 4 -17.98 39.29 -27.51
CA ARG A 4 -19.32 38.86 -27.07
C ARG A 4 -19.86 37.73 -27.94
N MET A 5 -19.60 37.76 -29.24
CA MET A 5 -20.06 36.75 -30.19
C MET A 5 -19.28 35.43 -30.06
N VAL A 6 -17.97 35.50 -29.80
CA VAL A 6 -17.12 34.34 -29.51
C VAL A 6 -17.50 33.71 -28.16
N LEU A 7 -17.68 34.52 -27.12
CA LEU A 7 -18.10 34.03 -25.79
C LEU A 7 -19.49 33.40 -25.84
N SER A 8 -20.44 34.00 -26.56
CA SER A 8 -21.77 33.43 -26.80
C SER A 8 -21.68 32.08 -27.50
N LYS A 9 -20.96 31.97 -28.63
CA LYS A 9 -20.78 30.69 -29.33
C LYS A 9 -20.11 29.62 -28.46
N PHE A 10 -19.10 30.01 -27.67
CA PHE A 10 -18.43 29.12 -26.73
C PHE A 10 -19.38 28.62 -25.63
N LEU A 11 -20.16 29.50 -25.02
CA LEU A 11 -21.15 29.15 -23.99
C LEU A 11 -22.25 28.24 -24.56
N THR A 12 -22.71 28.48 -25.79
CA THR A 12 -23.72 27.63 -26.44
C THR A 12 -23.15 26.23 -26.76
N GLN A 13 -21.91 26.14 -27.24
CA GLN A 13 -21.23 24.86 -27.47
C GLN A 13 -20.94 24.12 -26.17
N LEU A 14 -20.55 24.83 -25.12
CA LEU A 14 -20.36 24.27 -23.78
C LEU A 14 -21.68 23.72 -23.23
N HIS A 15 -22.78 24.48 -23.35
CA HIS A 15 -24.10 24.05 -22.93
C HIS A 15 -24.59 22.81 -23.68
N GLN A 16 -24.44 22.77 -25.01
CA GLN A 16 -24.75 21.59 -25.82
C GLN A 16 -23.91 20.37 -25.43
N SER A 17 -22.63 20.59 -25.11
CA SER A 17 -21.73 19.52 -24.65
C SER A 17 -22.14 19.01 -23.26
N ILE A 18 -22.56 19.89 -22.35
CA ILE A 18 -23.10 19.54 -21.03
C ILE A 18 -24.40 18.74 -21.17
N GLU A 19 -25.31 19.12 -22.05
CA GLU A 19 -26.56 18.38 -22.26
C GLU A 19 -26.31 17.00 -22.87
N ARG A 20 -25.40 16.87 -23.84
CA ARG A 20 -24.93 15.57 -24.36
C ARG A 20 -24.27 14.72 -23.27
N ALA A 21 -23.48 15.33 -22.38
CA ALA A 21 -22.86 14.63 -21.26
C ALA A 21 -23.91 14.15 -20.23
N LYS A 22 -24.93 14.97 -19.92
CA LYS A 22 -26.06 14.57 -19.06
C LYS A 22 -26.87 13.43 -19.67
N GLU A 23 -27.07 13.46 -20.99
CA GLU A 23 -27.73 12.39 -21.74
C GLU A 23 -26.91 11.09 -21.67
N TYR A 24 -25.61 11.17 -21.93
CA TYR A 24 -24.68 10.04 -21.89
C TYR A 24 -24.57 9.42 -20.49
N ILE A 25 -24.49 10.26 -19.45
CA ILE A 25 -24.44 9.82 -18.04
C ILE A 25 -25.85 9.48 -17.53
N GLY A 26 -26.89 9.56 -18.36
CA GLY A 26 -28.27 9.22 -18.02
C GLY A 26 -28.79 9.95 -16.79
N LEU A 27 -28.50 11.26 -16.71
CA LEU A 27 -28.90 12.19 -15.66
C LEU A 27 -30.06 13.12 -16.11
N ARG A 28 -30.68 12.85 -17.26
CA ARG A 28 -31.87 13.59 -17.71
C ARG A 28 -32.97 13.48 -16.65
N GLU A 29 -33.67 14.58 -16.36
CA GLU A 29 -34.70 14.61 -15.33
C GLU A 29 -35.79 13.59 -15.66
N THR A 30 -35.81 12.51 -14.89
CA THR A 30 -36.92 11.56 -14.86
C THR A 30 -37.70 11.85 -13.60
N GLN A 31 -39.02 12.10 -13.74
CA GLN A 31 -39.91 12.27 -12.59
C GLN A 31 -40.15 10.96 -11.81
N ALA A 32 -39.45 9.88 -12.19
CA ALA A 32 -39.49 8.60 -11.50
C ALA A 32 -39.05 8.74 -10.04
N LYS A 33 -39.81 8.11 -9.13
CA LYS A 33 -39.45 8.04 -7.71
C LYS A 33 -38.16 7.21 -7.54
N PRO A 34 -37.24 7.62 -6.64
CA PRO A 34 -36.01 6.89 -6.38
C PRO A 34 -36.31 5.55 -5.73
N THR A 35 -35.59 4.52 -6.15
CA THR A 35 -35.70 3.19 -5.52
C THR A 35 -35.08 3.20 -4.12
N ARG A 36 -35.37 2.16 -3.31
CA ARG A 36 -34.74 1.98 -2.00
C ARG A 36 -33.21 1.95 -2.11
N LEU A 37 -32.67 1.25 -3.12
CA LEU A 37 -31.23 1.21 -3.38
C LEU A 37 -30.68 2.57 -3.77
N SER A 38 -31.43 3.36 -4.53
CA SER A 38 -31.03 4.72 -4.89
C SER A 38 -30.89 5.64 -3.68
N ARG A 39 -31.85 5.56 -2.76
CA ARG A 39 -31.82 6.28 -1.48
C ARG A 39 -30.70 5.80 -0.57
N ILE A 40 -30.51 4.49 -0.44
CA ILE A 40 -29.41 3.89 0.33
C ILE A 40 -28.06 4.35 -0.21
N GLY A 41 -27.86 4.32 -1.54
CA GLY A 41 -26.62 4.77 -2.15
C GLY A 41 -26.31 6.24 -1.84
N LEU A 42 -27.30 7.13 -2.00
CA LEU A 42 -27.15 8.54 -1.62
C LEU A 42 -26.85 8.72 -0.12
N GLY A 43 -27.56 7.98 0.74
CA GLY A 43 -27.36 8.01 2.19
C GLY A 43 -25.97 7.54 2.60
N LEU A 44 -25.47 6.45 2.00
CA LEU A 44 -24.11 5.93 2.24
C LEU A 44 -23.03 6.89 1.75
N THR A 45 -23.21 7.51 0.58
CA THR A 45 -22.32 8.59 0.12
C THR A 45 -22.26 9.73 1.14
N GLY A 46 -23.42 10.12 1.68
CA GLY A 46 -23.51 11.12 2.75
C GLY A 46 -22.77 10.69 4.02
N LEU A 47 -23.01 9.47 4.49
CA LEU A 47 -22.38 8.90 5.68
C LEU A 47 -20.85 8.83 5.54
N PHE A 48 -20.33 8.30 4.43
CA PHE A 48 -18.88 8.23 4.21
C PHE A 48 -18.23 9.61 4.13
N SER A 49 -18.92 10.61 3.57
CA SER A 49 -18.43 12.00 3.57
C SER A 49 -18.37 12.59 4.98
N VAL A 50 -19.38 12.32 5.83
CA VAL A 50 -19.36 12.74 7.25
C VAL A 50 -18.21 12.06 7.99
N VAL A 51 -18.05 10.75 7.84
CA VAL A 51 -16.97 9.99 8.50
C VAL A 51 -15.59 10.50 8.06
N ALA A 52 -15.40 10.76 6.77
CA ALA A 52 -14.15 11.32 6.24
C ALA A 52 -13.87 12.74 6.78
N GLY A 53 -14.90 13.59 6.85
CA GLY A 53 -14.77 14.92 7.45
C GLY A 53 -14.40 14.87 8.94
N LEU A 54 -15.07 14.02 9.72
CA LEU A 54 -14.75 13.83 11.15
C LEU A 54 -13.34 13.26 11.36
N TRP A 55 -12.93 12.33 10.50
CA TRP A 55 -11.59 11.76 10.53
C TRP A 55 -10.51 12.84 10.30
N LEU A 56 -10.76 13.84 9.43
CA LEU A 56 -9.82 14.95 9.25
C LEU A 56 -9.73 15.87 10.48
N VAL A 57 -10.86 16.15 11.13
CA VAL A 57 -10.87 16.93 12.39
C VAL A 57 -10.02 16.23 13.44
N ALA A 58 -10.11 14.90 13.54
CA ALA A 58 -9.30 14.12 14.45
C ALA A 58 -7.81 14.13 14.09
N PHE A 59 -7.47 14.19 12.79
CA PHE A 59 -6.09 14.16 12.33
C PHE A 59 -5.35 15.49 12.51
N GLY A 60 -6.01 16.63 12.25
CA GLY A 60 -5.37 17.94 12.25
C GLY A 60 -6.27 19.05 12.81
N PRO A 61 -6.65 18.99 14.11
CA PRO A 61 -7.59 19.94 14.69
C PRO A 61 -7.06 21.38 14.74
N SER A 62 -5.75 21.57 14.63
CA SER A 62 -5.08 22.88 14.68
C SER A 62 -4.87 23.55 13.33
N ILE A 63 -5.17 22.87 12.20
CA ILE A 63 -4.92 23.40 10.87
C ILE A 63 -6.23 23.95 10.30
N VAL A 64 -6.37 25.28 10.27
CA VAL A 64 -7.61 25.97 9.84
C VAL A 64 -8.07 25.51 8.45
N ALA A 65 -7.16 25.38 7.50
CA ALA A 65 -7.48 24.89 6.15
C ALA A 65 -8.07 23.47 6.19
N MET A 66 -7.56 22.59 7.06
CA MET A 66 -8.11 21.25 7.26
C MET A 66 -9.50 21.34 7.88
N LEU A 67 -9.71 22.14 8.92
CA LEU A 67 -11.03 22.32 9.53
C LEU A 67 -12.07 22.81 8.51
N VAL A 68 -11.72 23.76 7.65
CA VAL A 68 -12.61 24.25 6.58
C VAL A 68 -12.97 23.13 5.61
N LEU A 69 -11.99 22.34 5.17
CA LEU A 69 -12.23 21.19 4.29
C LEU A 69 -13.08 20.11 4.97
N ALA A 70 -12.85 19.85 6.25
CA ALA A 70 -13.61 18.89 7.05
C ALA A 70 -15.07 19.31 7.19
N ILE A 71 -15.32 20.58 7.54
CA ILE A 71 -16.67 21.14 7.69
C ILE A 71 -17.40 21.12 6.35
N GLY A 72 -16.73 21.49 5.26
CA GLY A 72 -17.30 21.43 3.92
C GLY A 72 -17.73 20.01 3.53
N LEU A 73 -16.86 19.01 3.74
CA LEU A 73 -17.15 17.62 3.41
C LEU A 73 -18.24 17.02 4.32
N ALA A 74 -18.15 17.25 5.63
CA ALA A 74 -19.14 16.75 6.59
C ALA A 74 -20.52 17.43 6.39
N GLY A 75 -20.54 18.74 6.12
CA GLY A 75 -21.76 19.48 5.80
C GLY A 75 -22.43 18.97 4.54
N PHE A 76 -21.66 18.75 3.46
CA PHE A 76 -22.19 18.16 2.23
C PHE A 76 -22.65 16.70 2.44
N GLY A 77 -21.92 15.94 3.26
CA GLY A 77 -22.30 14.59 3.66
C GLY A 77 -23.63 14.54 4.39
N LEU A 78 -23.82 15.42 5.38
CA LEU A 78 -25.05 15.54 6.16
C LEU A 78 -26.22 15.99 5.27
N PHE A 79 -25.97 16.90 4.33
CA PHE A 79 -26.95 17.27 3.30
C PHE A 79 -27.40 16.05 2.50
N ASN A 80 -26.48 15.26 1.94
CA ASN A 80 -26.83 14.06 1.17
C ASN A 80 -27.56 13.00 2.01
N LEU A 81 -27.10 12.78 3.25
CA LEU A 81 -27.71 11.83 4.19
C LEU A 81 -29.17 12.21 4.50
N THR A 82 -29.40 13.46 4.90
CA THR A 82 -30.77 13.95 5.21
C THR A 82 -31.65 14.01 3.97
N PHE A 83 -31.10 14.42 2.81
CA PHE A 83 -31.82 14.52 1.56
C PHE A 83 -32.29 13.15 1.04
N SER A 84 -31.56 12.07 1.37
CA SER A 84 -31.94 10.69 1.01
C SER A 84 -33.31 10.26 1.58
N PHE A 85 -33.75 10.87 2.69
CA PHE A 85 -35.04 10.62 3.33
C PHE A 85 -36.19 11.50 2.81
N ARG A 86 -35.92 12.51 1.97
CA ARG A 86 -36.97 13.40 1.47
C ARG A 86 -37.97 12.67 0.57
N LYS A 87 -39.27 12.93 0.80
CA LYS A 87 -40.36 12.32 0.01
C LYS A 87 -40.36 12.77 -1.45
N ASN A 88 -39.96 14.02 -1.71
CA ASN A 88 -39.95 14.65 -3.05
C ASN A 88 -38.65 14.45 -3.83
N LEU A 89 -37.74 13.57 -3.37
CA LEU A 89 -36.52 13.22 -4.09
C LEU A 89 -36.90 12.50 -5.40
N THR A 90 -36.31 12.88 -6.53
CA THR A 90 -36.44 12.16 -7.80
C THR A 90 -35.26 11.21 -8.01
N LEU A 91 -35.42 10.18 -8.83
CA LEU A 91 -34.36 9.22 -9.15
C LEU A 91 -33.13 9.91 -9.76
N SER A 92 -33.35 10.82 -10.71
CA SER A 92 -32.25 11.57 -11.34
C SER A 92 -31.47 12.40 -10.31
N ARG A 93 -32.16 13.14 -9.42
CA ARG A 93 -31.49 13.93 -8.38
C ARG A 93 -30.73 13.06 -7.39
N ALA A 94 -31.28 11.90 -7.00
CA ALA A 94 -30.57 10.95 -6.14
C ALA A 94 -29.25 10.49 -6.77
N ASN A 95 -29.27 10.17 -8.07
CA ASN A 95 -28.08 9.77 -8.81
C ASN A 95 -27.09 10.92 -8.98
N GLN A 96 -27.55 12.12 -9.35
CA GLN A 96 -26.69 13.31 -9.49
C GLN A 96 -25.97 13.64 -8.18
N LEU A 97 -26.71 13.71 -7.07
CA LEU A 97 -26.14 14.00 -5.76
C LEU A 97 -25.19 12.90 -5.29
N SER A 98 -25.51 11.63 -5.55
CA SER A 98 -24.60 10.53 -5.23
C SER A 98 -23.32 10.58 -6.08
N LEU A 99 -23.40 10.90 -7.38
CA LEU A 99 -22.21 11.06 -8.23
C LEU A 99 -21.32 12.19 -7.70
N VAL A 100 -21.88 13.37 -7.49
CA VAL A 100 -21.13 14.54 -6.99
C VAL A 100 -20.56 14.23 -5.60
N GLY A 101 -21.35 13.63 -4.72
CA GLY A 101 -20.92 13.13 -3.41
C GLY A 101 -19.69 12.23 -3.47
N ASN A 102 -19.75 11.19 -4.31
CA ASN A 102 -18.64 10.25 -4.46
C ASN A 102 -17.42 10.92 -5.12
N LEU A 103 -17.59 11.75 -6.15
CA LEU A 103 -16.46 12.44 -6.80
C LEU A 103 -15.76 13.39 -5.84
N VAL A 104 -16.52 14.19 -5.09
CA VAL A 104 -15.96 15.06 -4.04
C VAL A 104 -15.22 14.22 -3.02
N LEU A 105 -15.82 13.12 -2.54
CA LEU A 105 -15.18 12.22 -1.58
C LEU A 105 -13.89 11.59 -2.12
N PHE A 106 -13.86 11.12 -3.36
CA PHE A 106 -12.69 10.47 -3.96
C PHE A 106 -11.55 11.47 -4.16
N ILE A 107 -11.84 12.63 -4.76
CA ILE A 107 -10.86 13.70 -4.97
C ILE A 107 -10.31 14.17 -3.62
N TRP A 108 -11.20 14.36 -2.64
CA TRP A 108 -10.82 14.79 -1.31
C TRP A 108 -9.93 13.76 -0.62
N LEU A 109 -10.32 12.48 -0.59
CA LEU A 109 -9.54 11.41 0.03
C LEU A 109 -8.17 11.29 -0.64
N TYR A 110 -8.12 11.38 -1.96
CA TYR A 110 -6.89 11.32 -2.72
C TYR A 110 -5.96 12.49 -2.39
N VAL A 111 -6.44 13.75 -2.49
CA VAL A 111 -5.63 14.94 -2.25
C VAL A 111 -5.14 15.00 -0.81
N VAL A 112 -6.02 14.73 0.16
CA VAL A 112 -5.62 14.70 1.57
C VAL A 112 -4.57 13.63 1.79
N ALA A 113 -4.79 12.40 1.31
CA ALA A 113 -3.83 11.33 1.50
C ALA A 113 -2.50 11.59 0.78
N SER A 114 -2.51 12.05 -0.47
CA SER A 114 -1.30 12.20 -1.30
C SER A 114 -0.50 13.48 -1.02
N ARG A 115 -1.09 14.45 -0.31
CA ARG A 115 -0.42 15.73 0.01
C ARG A 115 -0.13 15.91 1.49
N LEU A 116 -0.74 15.10 2.37
CA LEU A 116 -0.58 15.26 3.83
C LEU A 116 -0.14 13.99 4.55
N LEU A 117 -0.46 12.79 4.01
CA LEU A 117 -0.14 11.51 4.67
C LEU A 117 0.99 10.76 3.97
N TYR A 118 0.94 10.76 2.65
CA TYR A 118 1.89 10.08 1.77
C TYR A 118 2.42 11.14 0.81
N VAL A 119 3.27 12.04 1.29
CA VAL A 119 3.90 13.07 0.45
C VAL A 119 4.88 12.42 -0.53
N SER A 120 5.62 11.39 -0.11
CA SER A 120 6.50 10.61 -0.97
C SER A 120 5.84 9.33 -1.52
N TYR A 121 6.54 8.69 -2.46
CA TYR A 121 6.24 7.33 -2.88
C TYR A 121 6.49 6.32 -1.77
N SER A 122 5.72 5.24 -1.78
CA SER A 122 5.69 4.20 -0.74
C SER A 122 5.72 2.77 -1.27
N THR A 123 5.81 2.58 -2.59
CA THR A 123 5.98 1.26 -3.22
C THR A 123 7.13 1.27 -4.23
N ASP A 124 7.81 0.14 -4.37
CA ASP A 124 8.81 -0.08 -5.41
C ASP A 124 8.22 0.03 -6.83
N THR A 125 6.97 -0.39 -7.00
CA THR A 125 6.24 -0.39 -8.28
C THR A 125 6.04 1.02 -8.86
N VAL A 126 5.68 2.02 -8.03
CA VAL A 126 5.56 3.40 -8.53
C VAL A 126 6.92 3.99 -8.88
N VAL A 127 7.96 3.63 -8.13
CA VAL A 127 9.34 4.08 -8.37
C VAL A 127 9.88 3.48 -9.67
N GLY A 128 9.63 2.20 -9.93
CA GLY A 128 9.94 1.56 -11.21
C GLY A 128 9.17 2.18 -12.37
N THR A 129 7.90 2.54 -12.16
CA THR A 129 7.09 3.25 -13.18
C THR A 129 7.67 4.63 -13.49
N TYR A 130 8.05 5.38 -12.44
CA TYR A 130 8.71 6.68 -12.57
C TYR A 130 10.05 6.56 -13.30
N MET A 131 10.86 5.55 -12.97
CA MET A 131 12.09 5.23 -13.70
C MET A 131 11.82 4.97 -15.18
N GLY A 132 10.77 4.19 -15.49
CA GLY A 132 10.27 3.94 -16.84
C GLY A 132 10.04 5.23 -17.64
N ILE A 133 9.35 6.20 -17.05
CA ILE A 133 9.08 7.51 -17.65
C ILE A 133 10.39 8.25 -17.93
N LEU A 134 11.28 8.36 -16.94
CA LEU A 134 12.54 9.10 -17.09
C LEU A 134 13.42 8.52 -18.20
N ARG A 135 13.51 7.19 -18.31
CA ARG A 135 14.33 6.52 -19.34
C ARG A 135 13.74 6.69 -20.73
N VAL A 136 12.42 6.56 -20.89
CA VAL A 136 11.77 6.79 -22.18
C VAL A 136 11.95 8.23 -22.65
N LEU A 137 11.87 9.21 -21.75
CA LEU A 137 12.12 10.61 -22.09
C LEU A 137 13.58 10.87 -22.51
N GLN A 138 14.51 10.03 -22.06
CA GLN A 138 15.91 10.00 -22.52
C GLN A 138 16.12 9.14 -23.77
N LEU A 139 15.05 8.62 -24.38
CA LEU A 139 15.09 7.69 -25.52
C LEU A 139 15.86 6.40 -25.21
N GLN A 140 15.84 5.95 -23.95
CA GLN A 140 16.46 4.71 -23.47
C GLN A 140 15.39 3.67 -23.11
N SER A 141 15.72 2.40 -23.28
CA SER A 141 14.92 1.31 -22.70
C SER A 141 15.05 1.34 -21.17
N PRO A 142 13.95 1.27 -20.40
CA PRO A 142 14.05 1.21 -18.95
C PRO A 142 14.43 -0.17 -18.42
N TYR A 143 14.31 -1.21 -19.23
CA TYR A 143 14.62 -2.57 -18.82
C TYR A 143 16.13 -2.79 -18.71
N GLY A 144 16.56 -3.56 -17.71
CA GLY A 144 17.96 -3.76 -17.35
C GLY A 144 18.55 -2.66 -16.46
N PHE A 145 17.79 -1.62 -16.13
CA PHE A 145 18.19 -0.62 -15.14
C PHE A 145 17.68 -1.00 -13.74
N SER A 146 18.55 -0.84 -12.74
CA SER A 146 18.16 -0.98 -11.34
C SER A 146 17.36 0.23 -10.87
N ILE A 147 16.23 -0.01 -10.19
CA ILE A 147 15.43 1.02 -9.52
C ILE A 147 16.05 1.45 -8.17
N LYS A 148 17.04 0.72 -7.65
CA LYS A 148 17.63 0.95 -6.32
C LYS A 148 18.10 2.40 -6.10
N PRO A 149 18.82 3.07 -7.03
CA PRO A 149 19.25 4.45 -6.81
C PRO A 149 18.08 5.43 -6.59
N LEU A 150 16.92 5.16 -7.20
CA LEU A 150 15.72 5.96 -6.98
C LEU A 150 15.04 5.62 -5.66
N LEU A 151 15.01 4.33 -5.27
CA LEU A 151 14.53 3.93 -3.95
C LEU A 151 15.35 4.61 -2.83
N ASP A 152 16.68 4.60 -2.95
CA ASP A 152 17.58 5.28 -2.02
C ASP A 152 17.31 6.79 -1.99
N ARG A 153 17.10 7.42 -3.17
CA ARG A 153 16.75 8.85 -3.29
C ARG A 153 15.41 9.20 -2.63
N PHE A 154 14.41 8.32 -2.74
CA PHE A 154 13.12 8.49 -2.06
C PHE A 154 13.16 8.04 -0.59
N GLY A 155 14.33 7.63 -0.09
CA GLY A 155 14.53 7.29 1.31
C GLY A 155 13.95 5.94 1.73
N PHE A 156 13.61 5.05 0.80
CA PHE A 156 13.02 3.75 1.13
C PHE A 156 13.90 2.94 2.07
N SER A 157 13.27 2.27 3.04
CA SER A 157 13.93 1.30 3.91
C SER A 157 14.04 -0.07 3.22
N PRO A 158 15.08 -0.87 3.49
CA PRO A 158 15.22 -2.23 2.95
C PRO A 158 14.00 -3.13 3.12
N SER A 159 13.19 -2.93 4.17
CA SER A 159 11.92 -3.63 4.41
C SER A 159 10.88 -3.47 3.30
N PHE A 160 11.01 -2.44 2.46
CA PHE A 160 10.15 -2.24 1.30
C PHE A 160 10.72 -2.82 0.00
N TYR A 161 11.92 -3.40 0.04
CA TYR A 161 12.50 -4.09 -1.11
C TYR A 161 11.90 -5.49 -1.19
N THR A 162 11.60 -5.96 -2.39
CA THR A 162 11.06 -7.30 -2.59
C THR A 162 12.18 -8.35 -2.45
N PRO A 163 12.19 -9.20 -1.40
CA PRO A 163 13.27 -10.15 -1.21
C PRO A 163 13.02 -11.47 -1.96
N GLY A 164 14.09 -12.05 -2.49
CA GLY A 164 14.18 -13.44 -2.95
C GLY A 164 14.40 -14.39 -1.79
N VAL A 165 13.98 -15.66 -1.93
CA VAL A 165 14.24 -16.73 -0.93
C VAL A 165 15.74 -17.05 -0.78
N ASP A 166 16.57 -16.60 -1.73
CA ASP A 166 18.03 -16.67 -1.73
C ASP A 166 18.71 -15.44 -1.08
N GLY A 167 17.91 -14.53 -0.50
CA GLY A 167 18.37 -13.29 0.13
C GLY A 167 18.76 -12.19 -0.86
N SER A 168 18.52 -12.39 -2.17
CA SER A 168 18.63 -11.31 -3.15
C SER A 168 17.45 -10.33 -3.04
N PHE A 169 17.55 -9.17 -3.67
CA PHE A 169 16.45 -8.20 -3.77
C PHE A 169 16.13 -7.93 -5.24
N ASP A 170 14.84 -7.84 -5.55
CA ASP A 170 14.38 -7.46 -6.88
C ASP A 170 14.36 -5.94 -7.04
N PHE A 171 15.20 -5.45 -7.96
CA PHE A 171 15.33 -4.03 -8.29
C PHE A 171 15.00 -3.74 -9.75
N HIS A 172 14.19 -4.57 -10.40
CA HIS A 172 13.85 -4.41 -11.81
C HIS A 172 12.46 -3.83 -12.02
N LEU A 173 12.23 -3.27 -13.21
CA LEU A 173 10.89 -2.87 -13.64
C LEU A 173 10.12 -4.10 -14.16
N ALA A 174 9.39 -4.77 -13.27
CA ALA A 174 8.76 -6.07 -13.57
C ALA A 174 7.46 -6.03 -14.42
N TYR A 175 7.19 -4.92 -15.11
CA TYR A 175 5.92 -4.68 -15.81
C TYR A 175 6.12 -4.28 -17.26
N PRO A 176 5.18 -4.62 -18.18
CA PRO A 176 5.33 -4.29 -19.58
C PRO A 176 5.13 -2.79 -19.81
N SER A 177 5.51 -2.34 -21.00
CA SER A 177 5.77 -0.93 -21.30
C SER A 177 4.60 0.03 -21.14
N LEU A 178 3.36 -0.45 -21.27
CA LEU A 178 2.20 0.44 -21.13
C LEU A 178 2.01 0.90 -19.67
N SER A 179 2.65 0.23 -18.70
CA SER A 179 2.68 0.66 -17.29
C SER A 179 3.25 2.06 -17.10
N PHE A 180 4.28 2.45 -17.86
CA PHE A 180 4.88 3.78 -17.83
C PHE A 180 4.53 4.63 -19.05
N LEU A 181 4.36 4.04 -20.25
CA LEU A 181 4.04 4.80 -21.46
C LEU A 181 2.67 5.49 -21.38
N SER A 182 1.71 4.90 -20.66
CA SER A 182 0.39 5.51 -20.45
C SER A 182 0.45 6.80 -19.61
N ILE A 183 1.57 7.03 -18.91
CA ILE A 183 1.78 8.16 -18.01
C ILE A 183 2.59 9.28 -18.67
N VAL A 184 3.48 8.94 -19.61
CA VAL A 184 4.34 9.89 -20.32
C VAL A 184 3.58 11.13 -20.85
N PRO A 185 2.39 11.02 -21.50
CA PRO A 185 1.67 12.20 -21.97
C PRO A 185 1.28 13.17 -20.86
N PHE A 186 0.87 12.66 -19.69
CA PHE A 186 0.49 13.47 -18.54
C PHE A 186 1.72 14.10 -17.88
N TYR A 187 2.83 13.36 -17.81
CA TYR A 187 4.10 13.87 -17.33
C TYR A 187 4.61 15.05 -18.18
N LEU A 188 4.49 14.95 -19.51
CA LEU A 188 4.82 16.04 -20.44
C LEU A 188 3.90 17.27 -20.30
N LEU A 189 2.67 17.07 -19.83
CA LEU A 189 1.71 18.15 -19.53
C LEU A 189 1.90 18.77 -18.14
N GLY A 190 2.95 18.37 -17.40
CA GLY A 190 3.30 18.92 -16.08
C GLY A 190 2.79 18.12 -14.89
N LEU A 191 2.09 16.99 -15.09
CA LEU A 191 1.69 16.10 -14.01
C LEU A 191 2.84 15.15 -13.66
N HIS A 192 3.79 15.66 -12.86
CA HIS A 192 5.02 14.95 -12.53
C HIS A 192 4.86 13.89 -11.42
N ASP A 193 3.83 13.98 -10.59
CA ASP A 193 3.47 12.92 -9.65
C ASP A 193 2.74 11.79 -10.39
N VAL A 194 3.36 10.62 -10.44
CA VAL A 194 2.83 9.43 -11.14
C VAL A 194 1.45 9.05 -10.60
N ARG A 195 1.21 9.27 -9.30
CA ARG A 195 -0.05 8.93 -8.64
C ARG A 195 -1.21 9.75 -9.19
N ASP A 196 -0.97 10.99 -9.62
CA ASP A 196 -2.01 11.87 -10.14
C ASP A 196 -2.61 11.26 -11.41
N THR A 197 -1.74 10.75 -12.28
CA THR A 197 -2.16 10.09 -13.52
C THR A 197 -2.90 8.78 -13.24
N VAL A 198 -2.41 7.96 -12.31
CA VAL A 198 -3.11 6.74 -11.87
C VAL A 198 -4.50 7.08 -11.33
N PHE A 199 -4.62 8.17 -10.57
CA PHE A 199 -5.89 8.63 -10.04
C PHE A 199 -6.85 9.12 -11.15
N ILE A 200 -6.34 9.73 -12.22
CA ILE A 200 -7.15 10.06 -13.41
C ILE A 200 -7.76 8.78 -14.02
N PHE A 201 -6.97 7.72 -14.21
CA PHE A 201 -7.49 6.43 -14.71
C PHE A 201 -8.54 5.81 -13.77
N HIS A 202 -8.39 6.01 -12.46
CA HIS A 202 -9.40 5.64 -11.48
C HIS A 202 -10.71 6.41 -11.72
N ILE A 203 -10.67 7.74 -11.76
CA ILE A 203 -11.85 8.58 -12.00
C ILE A 203 -12.53 8.26 -13.34
N MET A 204 -11.75 8.05 -14.40
CA MET A 204 -12.29 7.63 -15.70
C MET A 204 -13.06 6.31 -15.62
N SER A 205 -12.55 5.35 -14.85
CA SER A 205 -13.22 4.07 -14.61
C SER A 205 -14.53 4.26 -13.84
N ILE A 206 -14.52 5.06 -12.77
CA ILE A 206 -15.70 5.38 -11.96
C ILE A 206 -16.79 6.05 -12.80
N LEU A 207 -16.43 7.08 -13.57
CA LEU A 207 -17.37 7.80 -14.44
C LEU A 207 -17.99 6.85 -15.47
N THR A 208 -17.20 5.95 -16.04
CA THR A 208 -17.67 4.93 -16.99
C THR A 208 -18.64 3.94 -16.34
N ILE A 209 -18.30 3.41 -15.17
CA ILE A 209 -19.16 2.50 -14.40
C ILE A 209 -20.49 3.18 -14.06
N PHE A 210 -20.43 4.41 -13.54
CA PHE A 210 -21.62 5.17 -13.16
C PHE A 210 -22.51 5.50 -14.36
N ALA A 211 -21.92 5.95 -15.48
CA ALA A 211 -22.67 6.30 -16.69
C ALA A 211 -23.46 5.11 -17.23
N LEU A 212 -22.86 3.91 -17.19
CA LEU A 212 -23.41 2.69 -17.78
C LEU A 212 -24.23 1.83 -16.82
N ALA A 213 -24.17 2.10 -15.51
CA ALA A 213 -25.04 1.44 -14.54
C ALA A 213 -26.51 1.81 -14.79
N PRO A 214 -27.47 0.88 -14.60
CA PRO A 214 -28.89 1.22 -14.69
C PRO A 214 -29.26 2.32 -13.69
N ALA A 215 -30.19 3.21 -14.05
CA ALA A 215 -30.56 4.36 -13.22
C ALA A 215 -30.91 3.98 -11.76
N ARG A 216 -31.47 2.79 -11.52
CA ARG A 216 -31.78 2.29 -10.17
C ARG A 216 -30.56 1.90 -9.31
N LEU A 217 -29.41 1.62 -9.93
CA LEU A 217 -28.17 1.17 -9.28
C LEU A 217 -27.04 2.20 -9.29
N LYS A 218 -27.16 3.29 -10.04
CA LYS A 218 -26.09 4.30 -10.21
C LYS A 218 -25.50 4.80 -8.90
N SER A 219 -26.34 5.13 -7.92
CA SER A 219 -25.89 5.65 -6.63
C SER A 219 -25.11 4.65 -5.76
N ILE A 220 -25.25 3.34 -6.01
CA ILE A 220 -24.52 2.30 -5.26
C ILE A 220 -23.35 1.73 -6.06
N SER A 221 -23.35 1.86 -7.38
CA SER A 221 -22.38 1.21 -8.28
C SER A 221 -20.94 1.69 -8.10
N VAL A 222 -20.71 2.84 -7.44
CA VAL A 222 -19.36 3.39 -7.24
C VAL A 222 -18.87 3.33 -5.79
N LEU A 223 -19.75 3.04 -4.83
CA LEU A 223 -19.40 3.01 -3.40
C LEU A 223 -18.25 2.04 -3.05
N PRO A 224 -18.15 0.83 -3.65
CA PRO A 224 -17.06 -0.11 -3.34
C PRO A 224 -15.65 0.45 -3.61
N PHE A 225 -15.54 1.51 -4.40
CA PHE A 225 -14.27 2.07 -4.83
C PHE A 225 -13.77 3.23 -3.97
N THR A 226 -14.49 3.58 -2.90
CA THR A 226 -14.17 4.76 -2.06
C THR A 226 -12.75 4.76 -1.51
N LEU A 227 -12.31 3.63 -0.95
CA LEU A 227 -10.99 3.51 -0.33
C LEU A 227 -9.84 3.41 -1.35
N PHE A 228 -10.15 3.22 -2.65
CA PHE A 228 -9.11 3.15 -3.68
C PHE A 228 -8.32 4.45 -3.80
N SER A 229 -8.96 5.59 -3.50
CA SER A 229 -8.29 6.90 -3.49
C SER A 229 -7.11 6.94 -2.50
N ILE A 230 -7.25 6.30 -1.34
CA ILE A 230 -6.21 6.27 -0.30
C ILE A 230 -5.05 5.35 -0.73
N VAL A 231 -5.34 4.16 -1.26
CA VAL A 231 -4.27 3.24 -1.68
C VAL A 231 -3.53 3.72 -2.93
N ILE A 232 -4.20 4.46 -3.84
CA ILE A 232 -3.53 5.14 -4.96
C ILE A 232 -2.60 6.25 -4.44
N ALA A 233 -3.04 7.03 -3.44
CA ALA A 233 -2.16 7.98 -2.76
C ALA A 233 -0.96 7.28 -2.08
N GLY A 234 -1.20 6.09 -1.52
CA GLY A 234 -0.18 5.13 -1.05
C GLY A 234 0.54 4.36 -2.17
N SER A 235 0.60 4.92 -3.39
CA SER A 235 1.43 4.45 -4.50
C SER A 235 1.02 3.15 -5.19
N TRP A 236 -0.25 2.73 -5.11
CA TRP A 236 -0.76 1.64 -5.96
C TRP A 236 -1.02 2.13 -7.40
N THR A 237 -0.51 1.42 -8.41
CA THR A 237 -0.58 1.80 -9.84
C THR A 237 -1.68 1.05 -10.62
N ASP A 238 -2.39 0.13 -9.98
CA ASP A 238 -3.27 -0.85 -10.62
C ASP A 238 -4.53 -0.27 -11.31
N SER A 239 -4.89 1.00 -11.05
CA SER A 239 -6.04 1.66 -11.69
C SER A 239 -5.92 1.73 -13.22
N ILE A 240 -4.70 1.71 -13.76
CA ILE A 240 -4.46 1.82 -15.21
C ILE A 240 -4.92 0.54 -15.94
N TRP A 241 -4.53 -0.65 -15.50
CA TRP A 241 -4.98 -1.89 -16.15
C TRP A 241 -6.45 -2.17 -15.85
N ALA A 242 -6.94 -1.80 -14.66
CA ALA A 242 -8.35 -1.90 -14.32
C ALA A 242 -9.24 -1.04 -15.25
N PHE A 243 -8.79 0.16 -15.63
CA PHE A 243 -9.47 0.99 -16.62
C PHE A 243 -9.62 0.25 -17.97
N PHE A 244 -8.53 -0.34 -18.47
CA PHE A 244 -8.60 -1.11 -19.71
C PHE A 244 -9.50 -2.35 -19.59
N LEU A 245 -9.60 -2.99 -18.43
CA LEU A 245 -10.58 -4.06 -18.20
C LEU A 245 -12.03 -3.57 -18.15
N VAL A 246 -12.28 -2.39 -17.57
CA VAL A 246 -13.60 -1.75 -17.65
C VAL A 246 -13.96 -1.53 -19.12
N LEU A 247 -13.05 -0.98 -19.92
CA LEU A 247 -13.26 -0.82 -21.35
C LEU A 247 -13.49 -2.16 -22.06
N THR A 248 -12.79 -3.24 -21.70
CA THR A 248 -13.08 -4.60 -22.21
C THR A 248 -14.54 -4.97 -21.93
N ALA A 249 -15.01 -4.86 -20.69
CA ALA A 249 -16.39 -5.16 -20.33
C ALA A 249 -17.41 -4.24 -21.03
N VAL A 250 -17.07 -2.95 -21.23
CA VAL A 250 -17.93 -1.98 -21.92
C VAL A 250 -18.09 -2.33 -23.40
N LEU A 251 -16.97 -2.60 -24.07
CA LEU A 251 -16.88 -2.77 -25.52
C LEU A 251 -17.33 -4.15 -25.98
N TRP A 252 -17.37 -5.15 -25.10
CA TRP A 252 -17.71 -6.54 -25.41
C TRP A 252 -18.94 -6.70 -26.33
N ILE A 253 -20.02 -5.96 -26.03
CA ILE A 253 -21.32 -6.12 -26.71
C ILE A 253 -21.35 -5.38 -28.06
N ARG A 254 -20.89 -4.12 -28.09
CA ARG A 254 -21.06 -3.24 -29.27
C ARG A 254 -19.87 -3.24 -30.20
N HIS A 255 -18.67 -3.44 -29.66
CA HIS A 255 -17.42 -3.38 -30.39
C HIS A 255 -16.49 -4.52 -29.95
N PRO A 256 -16.87 -5.79 -30.19
CA PRO A 256 -16.13 -6.95 -29.68
C PRO A 256 -14.66 -6.96 -30.11
N LYS A 257 -14.33 -6.47 -31.31
CA LYS A 257 -12.94 -6.30 -31.75
C LYS A 257 -12.14 -5.35 -30.83
N ALA A 258 -12.71 -4.20 -30.52
CA ALA A 258 -12.09 -3.21 -29.63
C ALA A 258 -11.99 -3.71 -28.18
N SER A 259 -12.91 -4.57 -27.75
CA SER A 259 -12.83 -5.24 -26.45
C SER A 259 -11.56 -6.08 -26.29
N TRP A 260 -11.19 -6.83 -27.34
CA TRP A 260 -9.97 -7.66 -27.34
C TRP A 260 -8.70 -6.81 -27.42
N VAL A 261 -8.73 -5.70 -28.17
CA VAL A 261 -7.64 -4.70 -28.15
C VAL A 261 -7.47 -4.15 -26.73
N SER A 262 -8.57 -3.75 -26.07
CA SER A 262 -8.54 -3.23 -24.70
C SER A 262 -8.00 -4.26 -23.69
N LEU A 263 -8.35 -5.53 -23.86
CA LEU A 263 -7.79 -6.60 -23.03
C LEU A 263 -6.26 -6.70 -23.24
N GLY A 264 -5.80 -6.66 -24.49
CA GLY A 264 -4.37 -6.65 -24.79
C GLY A 264 -3.63 -5.45 -24.19
N LEU A 265 -4.26 -4.27 -24.16
CA LEU A 265 -3.70 -3.09 -23.47
C LEU A 265 -3.68 -3.28 -21.95
N ALA A 266 -4.70 -3.90 -21.35
CA ALA A 266 -4.66 -4.24 -19.92
C ALA A 266 -3.46 -5.17 -19.60
N VAL A 267 -3.23 -6.19 -20.45
CA VAL A 267 -2.08 -7.09 -20.34
C VAL A 267 -0.76 -6.35 -20.57
N ALA A 268 -0.73 -5.33 -21.44
CA ALA A 268 0.45 -4.50 -21.69
C ALA A 268 0.79 -3.55 -20.53
N VAL A 269 -0.16 -3.30 -19.62
CA VAL A 269 0.08 -2.58 -18.37
C VAL A 269 0.51 -3.55 -17.28
N LYS A 270 -0.18 -4.69 -17.15
CA LYS A 270 0.13 -5.72 -16.14
C LYS A 270 -0.27 -7.10 -16.63
N GLN A 271 0.69 -8.01 -16.70
CA GLN A 271 0.57 -9.36 -17.27
C GLN A 271 -0.56 -10.17 -16.60
N ILE A 272 -0.80 -9.95 -15.30
CA ILE A 272 -1.83 -10.64 -14.51
C ILE A 272 -3.24 -10.52 -15.12
N ALA A 273 -3.50 -9.47 -15.92
CA ALA A 273 -4.76 -9.29 -16.61
C ALA A 273 -5.07 -10.44 -17.60
N ILE A 274 -4.07 -11.19 -18.06
CA ILE A 274 -4.25 -12.29 -19.03
C ILE A 274 -5.07 -13.46 -18.47
N VAL A 275 -5.15 -13.59 -17.14
CA VAL A 275 -5.86 -14.69 -16.45
C VAL A 275 -7.35 -14.77 -16.84
N ILE A 276 -7.97 -13.66 -17.23
CA ILE A 276 -9.36 -13.63 -17.67
C ILE A 276 -9.56 -14.13 -19.12
N ALA A 277 -8.51 -14.17 -19.94
CA ALA A 277 -8.60 -14.43 -21.37
C ALA A 277 -9.23 -15.80 -21.72
N PRO A 278 -8.88 -16.93 -21.06
CA PRO A 278 -9.53 -18.22 -21.34
C PRO A 278 -11.06 -18.16 -21.17
N PHE A 279 -11.53 -17.51 -20.10
CA PHE A 279 -12.96 -17.35 -19.83
C PHE A 279 -13.66 -16.48 -20.86
N LEU A 280 -13.03 -15.41 -21.32
CA LEU A 280 -13.57 -14.56 -22.39
C LEU A 280 -13.57 -15.27 -23.74
N LEU A 281 -12.56 -16.10 -24.05
CA LEU A 281 -12.54 -16.90 -25.28
C LEU A 281 -13.69 -17.92 -25.29
N LEU A 282 -13.92 -18.59 -24.15
CA LEU A 282 -15.05 -19.49 -24.00
C LEU A 282 -16.40 -18.76 -24.10
N ARG A 283 -16.50 -17.55 -23.52
CA ARG A 283 -17.68 -16.70 -23.69
C ARG A 283 -17.93 -16.37 -25.15
N LEU A 284 -16.90 -15.92 -25.87
CA LEU A 284 -16.99 -15.63 -27.31
C LEU A 284 -17.44 -16.86 -28.09
N TRP A 285 -16.89 -18.03 -27.80
CA TRP A 285 -17.28 -19.30 -28.42
C TRP A 285 -18.76 -19.63 -28.20
N LYS A 286 -19.26 -19.46 -26.97
CA LYS A 286 -20.66 -19.71 -26.61
C LYS A 286 -21.62 -18.68 -27.23
N GLU A 287 -21.18 -17.43 -27.39
CA GLU A 287 -21.98 -16.35 -27.98
C GLU A 287 -21.95 -16.33 -29.52
N THR A 288 -20.93 -16.92 -30.16
CA THR A 288 -20.75 -16.91 -31.63
C THR A 288 -20.47 -18.30 -32.25
N PRO A 289 -21.40 -19.27 -32.15
CA PRO A 289 -21.14 -20.66 -32.52
C PRO A 289 -20.82 -20.89 -34.02
N TYR A 290 -21.41 -20.12 -34.94
CA TYR A 290 -21.28 -20.34 -36.39
C TYR A 290 -19.95 -19.85 -37.00
N HIS A 291 -19.19 -19.02 -36.30
CA HIS A 291 -17.91 -18.47 -36.77
C HIS A 291 -16.79 -18.64 -35.73
N GLY A 292 -16.93 -19.62 -34.83
CA GLY A 292 -16.15 -19.73 -33.60
C GLY A 292 -14.63 -19.64 -33.83
N LEU A 293 -14.06 -20.48 -34.71
CA LEU A 293 -12.60 -20.54 -34.87
C LEU A 293 -12.01 -19.26 -35.48
N ARG A 294 -12.60 -18.73 -36.56
CA ARG A 294 -12.15 -17.48 -37.19
C ARG A 294 -12.31 -16.27 -36.25
N SER A 295 -13.39 -16.26 -35.46
CA SER A 295 -13.62 -15.21 -34.47
C SER A 295 -12.59 -15.28 -33.34
N LEU A 296 -12.28 -16.49 -32.86
CA LEU A 296 -11.26 -16.74 -31.83
C LEU A 296 -9.88 -16.31 -32.32
N THR A 297 -9.41 -16.81 -33.47
CA THR A 297 -8.06 -16.49 -33.97
C THR A 297 -7.88 -15.01 -34.21
N ARG A 298 -8.88 -14.33 -34.79
CA ARG A 298 -8.87 -12.88 -34.95
C ARG A 298 -8.81 -12.16 -33.59
N SER A 299 -9.57 -12.61 -32.61
CA SER A 299 -9.64 -11.97 -31.29
C SER A 299 -8.35 -12.13 -30.50
N VAL A 300 -7.76 -13.33 -30.53
CA VAL A 300 -6.42 -13.59 -29.98
C VAL A 300 -5.38 -12.74 -30.70
N GLY A 301 -5.43 -12.67 -32.03
CA GLY A 301 -4.56 -11.81 -32.83
C GLY A 301 -4.64 -10.34 -32.40
N LEU A 302 -5.85 -9.78 -32.25
CA LEU A 302 -6.05 -8.41 -31.78
C LEU A 302 -5.51 -8.16 -30.37
N MET A 303 -5.73 -9.10 -29.44
CA MET A 303 -5.20 -9.02 -28.08
C MET A 303 -3.68 -9.06 -28.06
N LEU A 304 -3.08 -9.99 -28.79
CA LEU A 304 -1.61 -10.12 -28.89
C LEU A 304 -1.00 -8.91 -29.57
N SER A 305 -1.59 -8.39 -30.66
CA SER A 305 -1.11 -7.17 -31.30
C SER A 305 -1.15 -5.98 -30.35
N ALA A 306 -2.24 -5.80 -29.59
CA ALA A 306 -2.35 -4.71 -28.61
C ALA A 306 -1.38 -4.86 -27.43
N PHE A 307 -1.03 -6.10 -27.06
CA PHE A 307 0.02 -6.37 -26.07
C PHE A 307 1.41 -6.04 -26.62
N PHE A 308 1.76 -6.56 -27.80
CA PHE A 308 3.10 -6.46 -28.34
C PHE A 308 3.42 -5.06 -28.89
N LEU A 309 2.45 -4.35 -29.47
CA LEU A 309 2.69 -3.04 -30.10
C LEU A 309 3.41 -2.03 -29.18
N PRO A 310 2.94 -1.75 -27.94
CA PRO A 310 3.67 -0.84 -27.04
C PRO A 310 5.01 -1.41 -26.56
N ASN A 311 5.14 -2.75 -26.48
CA ASN A 311 6.35 -3.42 -26.01
C ASN A 311 7.43 -3.57 -27.08
N LEU A 312 7.04 -3.54 -28.36
CA LEU A 312 7.90 -3.86 -29.49
C LEU A 312 9.17 -3.01 -29.55
N PRO A 313 9.16 -1.68 -29.29
CA PRO A 313 10.38 -0.89 -29.28
C PRO A 313 11.42 -1.41 -28.28
N PHE A 314 10.98 -1.87 -27.11
CA PHE A 314 11.86 -2.36 -26.04
C PHE A 314 12.32 -3.80 -26.27
N ILE A 315 11.45 -4.63 -26.88
CA ILE A 315 11.81 -5.98 -27.32
C ILE A 315 12.90 -5.89 -28.40
N ILE A 316 12.80 -4.96 -29.34
CA ILE A 316 13.80 -4.78 -30.40
C ILE A 316 15.10 -4.22 -29.82
N TYR A 317 15.01 -3.21 -28.95
CA TYR A 317 16.20 -2.52 -28.43
C TYR A 317 16.97 -3.37 -27.42
N SER A 318 16.28 -4.10 -26.53
CA SER A 318 16.88 -4.86 -25.43
C SER A 318 16.08 -6.14 -25.13
N PRO A 319 16.07 -7.15 -26.04
CA PRO A 319 15.21 -8.33 -25.91
C PRO A 319 15.50 -9.13 -24.64
N GLY A 320 16.79 -9.32 -24.30
CA GLY A 320 17.21 -10.05 -23.12
C GLY A 320 16.76 -9.38 -21.82
N SER A 321 16.97 -8.07 -21.70
CA SER A 321 16.55 -7.28 -20.53
C SER A 321 15.03 -7.21 -20.41
N TRP A 322 14.32 -6.99 -21.52
CA TRP A 322 12.85 -7.01 -21.50
C TRP A 322 12.31 -8.38 -21.06
N TRP A 323 12.89 -9.48 -21.54
CA TRP A 323 12.47 -10.81 -21.12
C TRP A 323 12.77 -11.06 -19.63
N ALA A 324 13.97 -10.72 -19.19
CA ALA A 324 14.43 -10.89 -17.81
C ALA A 324 13.58 -10.08 -16.82
N ASP A 325 13.15 -8.89 -17.20
CA ASP A 325 12.36 -8.02 -16.31
C ASP A 325 10.86 -8.32 -16.40
N VAL A 326 10.31 -8.54 -17.60
CA VAL A 326 8.85 -8.61 -17.80
C VAL A 326 8.30 -10.03 -17.70
N MET A 327 9.04 -11.05 -18.17
CA MET A 327 8.54 -12.43 -18.29
C MET A 327 9.15 -13.36 -17.25
N ALA A 328 10.49 -13.31 -17.09
CA ALA A 328 11.22 -14.26 -16.25
C ALA A 328 10.76 -14.31 -14.78
N PRO A 329 10.38 -13.20 -14.10
CA PRO A 329 9.99 -13.24 -12.69
C PRO A 329 8.73 -14.09 -12.40
N PHE A 330 7.94 -14.38 -13.44
CA PHE A 330 6.74 -15.21 -13.35
C PHE A 330 6.97 -16.67 -13.75
N LEU A 331 8.18 -17.02 -14.19
CA LEU A 331 8.55 -18.38 -14.55
C LEU A 331 9.12 -19.14 -13.35
N PRO A 332 8.95 -20.48 -13.28
CA PRO A 332 9.44 -21.30 -12.16
C PRO A 332 10.95 -21.23 -11.93
N ASN A 333 11.72 -20.79 -12.92
CA ASN A 333 13.19 -20.78 -12.89
C ASN A 333 13.78 -19.45 -12.36
N ALA A 334 12.96 -18.42 -12.16
CA ALA A 334 13.43 -17.19 -11.51
C ALA A 334 13.61 -17.42 -10.00
N PRO A 335 14.51 -16.66 -9.34
CA PRO A 335 14.62 -16.69 -7.88
C PRO A 335 13.24 -16.46 -7.29
N ALA A 336 12.72 -17.46 -6.58
CA ALA A 336 11.40 -17.33 -5.98
C ALA A 336 11.43 -16.16 -5.00
N GLN A 337 10.51 -15.23 -5.14
CA GLN A 337 10.33 -14.18 -4.13
C GLN A 337 9.68 -14.79 -2.90
N VAL A 338 9.91 -14.23 -1.73
CA VAL A 338 9.31 -14.73 -0.48
C VAL A 338 7.76 -14.67 -0.58
N PRO A 339 7.03 -15.70 -0.08
CA PRO A 339 5.58 -15.67 -0.09
C PRO A 339 5.04 -14.48 0.72
N GLY A 340 3.93 -13.91 0.27
CA GLY A 340 3.31 -12.76 0.93
C GLY A 340 1.90 -12.48 0.46
N GLY A 341 1.18 -11.65 1.23
CA GLY A 341 -0.20 -11.24 0.95
C GLY A 341 -1.25 -11.92 1.81
N ILE A 342 -2.50 -11.91 1.35
CA ILE A 342 -3.71 -12.27 2.12
C ILE A 342 -4.39 -13.56 1.63
N GLY A 343 -3.76 -14.28 0.70
CA GLY A 343 -4.30 -15.51 0.14
C GLY A 343 -3.92 -16.76 0.94
N LEU A 344 -4.21 -17.93 0.35
CA LEU A 344 -3.95 -19.22 0.99
C LEU A 344 -2.47 -19.41 1.35
N SER A 345 -1.53 -18.90 0.54
CA SER A 345 -0.10 -18.99 0.84
C SER A 345 0.27 -18.27 2.13
N GLY A 346 -0.27 -17.07 2.35
CA GLY A 346 -0.09 -16.31 3.58
C GLY A 346 -0.68 -17.05 4.79
N PHE A 347 -1.91 -17.52 4.66
CA PHE A 347 -2.61 -18.28 5.70
C PHE A 347 -1.90 -19.58 6.09
N LEU A 348 -1.43 -20.37 5.11
CA LEU A 348 -0.68 -21.59 5.38
C LEU A 348 0.65 -21.28 6.06
N LEU A 349 1.35 -20.23 5.61
CA LEU A 349 2.57 -19.76 6.25
C LEU A 349 2.31 -19.27 7.68
N ASP A 350 1.16 -18.65 7.99
CA ASP A 350 0.77 -18.29 9.37
C ASP A 350 0.54 -19.52 10.26
N LEU A 351 0.22 -20.68 9.68
CA LEU A 351 0.04 -21.96 10.37
C LEU A 351 1.34 -22.79 10.45
N GLY A 352 2.47 -22.25 10.00
CA GLY A 352 3.73 -22.99 9.96
C GLY A 352 3.88 -23.93 8.75
N ILE A 353 3.02 -23.78 7.74
CA ILE A 353 2.98 -24.64 6.55
C ILE A 353 3.51 -23.86 5.35
N ALA A 354 4.82 -23.88 5.17
CA ALA A 354 5.47 -23.25 4.02
C ALA A 354 5.61 -24.24 2.84
N LEU A 355 4.82 -24.02 1.79
CA LEU A 355 4.85 -24.81 0.56
C LEU A 355 5.61 -24.07 -0.55
N PRO A 356 6.26 -24.78 -1.49
CA PRO A 356 7.01 -24.14 -2.57
C PRO A 356 6.08 -23.38 -3.52
N SER A 357 6.62 -22.39 -4.23
CA SER A 357 5.89 -21.64 -5.26
C SER A 357 5.27 -22.55 -6.34
N SER A 358 5.93 -23.66 -6.66
CA SER A 358 5.43 -24.67 -7.61
C SER A 358 4.13 -25.36 -7.15
N PHE A 359 3.95 -25.57 -5.85
CA PHE A 359 2.70 -26.10 -5.30
C PHE A 359 1.55 -25.14 -5.58
N PHE A 360 1.74 -23.85 -5.31
CA PHE A 360 0.73 -22.83 -5.57
C PHE A 360 0.50 -22.62 -7.06
N LEU A 361 1.52 -22.80 -7.92
CA LEU A 361 1.34 -22.78 -9.36
C LEU A 361 0.40 -23.91 -9.83
N VAL A 362 0.61 -25.14 -9.35
CA VAL A 362 -0.25 -26.29 -9.66
C VAL A 362 -1.67 -26.06 -9.11
N LEU A 363 -1.78 -25.57 -7.86
CA LEU A 363 -3.07 -25.30 -7.23
C LEU A 363 -3.85 -24.19 -7.95
N MET A 364 -3.20 -23.08 -8.28
CA MET A 364 -3.76 -21.98 -9.07
C MET A 364 -4.21 -22.49 -10.45
N GLY A 365 -3.40 -23.32 -11.12
CA GLY A 365 -3.75 -23.96 -12.40
C GLY A 365 -4.97 -24.89 -12.27
N GLY A 366 -5.01 -25.71 -11.21
CA GLY A 366 -6.11 -26.62 -10.91
C GLY A 366 -7.42 -25.87 -10.63
N VAL A 367 -7.38 -24.85 -9.77
CA VAL A 367 -8.54 -24.00 -9.47
C VAL A 367 -9.01 -23.25 -10.72
N SER A 368 -8.09 -22.69 -11.49
CA SER A 368 -8.41 -22.04 -12.78
C SER A 368 -9.10 -23.03 -13.74
N GLY A 369 -8.59 -24.26 -13.85
CA GLY A 369 -9.21 -25.32 -14.66
C GLY A 369 -10.61 -25.73 -14.18
N ILE A 370 -10.81 -25.86 -12.86
CA ILE A 370 -12.13 -26.15 -12.25
C ILE A 370 -13.09 -25.01 -12.53
N LEU A 371 -12.70 -23.76 -12.28
CA LEU A 371 -13.54 -22.58 -12.54
C LEU A 371 -13.87 -22.47 -14.03
N PHE A 372 -12.90 -22.73 -14.91
CA PHE A 372 -13.12 -22.74 -16.36
C PHE A 372 -14.13 -23.82 -16.77
N TYR A 373 -14.01 -25.04 -16.23
CA TYR A 373 -14.97 -26.12 -16.46
C TYR A 373 -16.38 -25.76 -15.95
N LEU A 374 -16.49 -25.23 -14.72
CA LEU A 374 -17.76 -24.80 -14.14
C LEU A 374 -18.39 -23.69 -14.99
N TYR A 375 -17.58 -22.73 -15.45
CA TYR A 375 -18.03 -21.68 -16.36
C TYR A 375 -18.50 -22.24 -17.70
N ALA A 376 -17.79 -23.21 -18.28
CA ALA A 376 -18.20 -23.86 -19.54
C ALA A 376 -19.54 -24.60 -19.42
N LYS A 377 -19.74 -25.29 -18.30
CA LYS A 377 -20.93 -26.10 -18.01
C LYS A 377 -22.14 -25.25 -17.63
N HIS A 378 -21.93 -24.24 -16.80
CA HIS A 378 -22.98 -23.37 -16.25
C HIS A 378 -22.95 -21.96 -16.82
N TYR A 379 -22.47 -21.82 -18.08
CA TYR A 379 -22.26 -20.54 -18.75
C TYR A 379 -23.45 -19.58 -18.63
N ARG A 380 -24.68 -20.05 -18.87
CA ARG A 380 -25.90 -19.22 -18.78
C ARG A 380 -26.14 -18.61 -17.39
N GLY A 381 -25.69 -19.27 -16.32
CA GLY A 381 -25.82 -18.78 -14.95
C GLY A 381 -24.64 -17.94 -14.46
N LEU A 382 -23.46 -18.12 -15.06
CA LEU A 382 -22.20 -17.54 -14.60
C LEU A 382 -21.62 -16.45 -15.52
N ASN A 383 -22.22 -16.20 -16.69
CA ASN A 383 -21.73 -15.21 -17.67
C ASN A 383 -21.55 -13.79 -17.11
N SER A 384 -22.30 -13.41 -16.08
CA SER A 384 -22.29 -12.08 -15.44
C SER A 384 -21.28 -11.93 -14.32
N ILE A 385 -20.55 -13.01 -13.98
CA ILE A 385 -19.53 -13.01 -12.93
C ILE A 385 -18.16 -13.41 -13.46
N VAL A 386 -17.92 -13.31 -14.77
CA VAL A 386 -16.67 -13.80 -15.38
C VAL A 386 -15.44 -13.15 -14.73
N PHE A 387 -15.55 -11.87 -14.37
CA PHE A 387 -14.51 -11.09 -13.70
C PHE A 387 -14.34 -11.43 -12.20
N ALA A 388 -15.19 -12.27 -11.61
CA ALA A 388 -15.00 -12.76 -10.25
C ALA A 388 -14.00 -13.94 -10.19
N PHE A 389 -13.80 -14.67 -11.29
CA PHE A 389 -12.91 -15.83 -11.29
C PHE A 389 -11.44 -15.48 -11.00
N PRO A 390 -10.85 -14.41 -11.58
CA PRO A 390 -9.50 -14.02 -11.23
C PRO A 390 -9.32 -13.73 -9.73
N ILE A 391 -10.32 -13.18 -9.05
CA ILE A 391 -10.28 -12.95 -7.59
C ILE A 391 -10.04 -14.27 -6.86
N LEU A 392 -10.80 -15.32 -7.23
CA LEU A 392 -10.66 -16.65 -6.64
C LEU A 392 -9.33 -17.31 -7.04
N ILE A 393 -8.90 -17.15 -8.28
CA ILE A 393 -7.62 -17.71 -8.76
C ILE A 393 -6.44 -17.08 -8.00
N PHE A 394 -6.44 -15.76 -7.86
CA PHE A 394 -5.37 -15.04 -7.15
C PHE A 394 -5.39 -15.24 -5.65
N PHE A 395 -6.46 -15.78 -5.05
CA PHE A 395 -6.42 -16.23 -3.66
C PHE A 395 -5.50 -17.45 -3.46
N PHE A 396 -5.33 -18.28 -4.49
CA PHE A 396 -4.44 -19.45 -4.47
C PHE A 396 -3.06 -19.17 -5.06
N TYR A 397 -2.75 -17.92 -5.37
CA TYR A 397 -1.47 -17.53 -5.94
C TYR A 397 -0.39 -17.43 -4.84
N TYR A 398 0.87 -17.71 -5.18
CA TYR A 398 1.96 -17.72 -4.21
C TYR A 398 2.17 -16.35 -3.52
N ARG A 399 2.05 -15.25 -4.27
CA ARG A 399 2.09 -13.86 -3.76
C ARG A 399 0.72 -13.19 -3.91
N SER A 400 -0.23 -13.61 -3.08
CA SER A 400 -1.64 -13.17 -3.14
C SER A 400 -1.85 -11.76 -2.57
N PHE A 401 -1.30 -10.73 -3.21
CA PHE A 401 -1.48 -9.35 -2.73
C PHE A 401 -2.92 -8.83 -2.92
N PRO A 402 -3.43 -7.98 -2.00
CA PRO A 402 -4.79 -7.48 -2.07
C PRO A 402 -5.13 -6.75 -3.40
N ASN A 403 -4.17 -6.02 -3.98
CA ASN A 403 -4.36 -5.34 -5.26
C ASN A 403 -4.57 -6.30 -6.44
N TYR A 404 -4.00 -7.51 -6.40
CA TYR A 404 -4.22 -8.53 -7.44
C TYR A 404 -5.64 -9.08 -7.45
N MET A 405 -6.38 -8.89 -6.36
CA MET A 405 -7.77 -9.32 -6.20
C MET A 405 -8.74 -8.14 -6.35
N ALA A 406 -8.48 -7.02 -5.68
CA ALA A 406 -9.45 -5.94 -5.52
C ALA A 406 -9.80 -5.22 -6.83
N TYR A 407 -8.86 -5.06 -7.76
CA TYR A 407 -9.10 -4.29 -9.00
C TYR A 407 -9.98 -5.02 -10.02
N TRP A 408 -10.19 -6.34 -9.87
CA TRP A 408 -11.18 -7.08 -10.66
C TRP A 408 -12.62 -6.67 -10.32
N LEU A 409 -12.85 -6.00 -9.19
CA LEU A 409 -14.16 -5.45 -8.83
C LEU A 409 -14.65 -4.41 -9.84
N PHE A 410 -13.75 -3.67 -10.52
CA PHE A 410 -14.12 -2.62 -11.47
C PHE A 410 -14.98 -3.15 -12.63
N PRO A 411 -14.49 -4.08 -13.47
CA PRO A 411 -15.30 -4.67 -14.53
C PRO A 411 -16.44 -5.55 -13.96
N LEU A 412 -16.25 -6.20 -12.82
CA LEU A 412 -17.29 -7.05 -12.20
C LEU A 412 -18.53 -6.25 -11.80
N VAL A 413 -18.37 -5.10 -11.12
CA VAL A 413 -19.49 -4.25 -10.71
C VAL A 413 -20.26 -3.74 -11.94
N LEU A 414 -19.56 -3.37 -13.00
CA LEU A 414 -20.19 -2.98 -14.27
C LEU A 414 -21.04 -4.12 -14.86
N GLU A 415 -20.51 -5.35 -14.92
CA GLU A 415 -21.25 -6.50 -15.44
C GLU A 415 -22.47 -6.85 -14.58
N LEU A 416 -22.31 -6.87 -13.27
CA LEU A 416 -23.41 -7.13 -12.33
C LEU A 416 -24.52 -6.10 -12.48
N CYS A 417 -24.16 -4.82 -12.65
CA CYS A 417 -25.13 -3.75 -12.88
C CYS A 417 -25.86 -3.92 -14.21
N ARG A 418 -25.16 -4.28 -15.30
CA ARG A 418 -25.74 -4.37 -16.65
C ARG A 418 -26.59 -5.62 -16.86
N LEU A 419 -26.13 -6.78 -16.41
CA LEU A 419 -26.78 -8.07 -16.66
C LEU A 419 -27.81 -8.45 -15.58
N GLY A 420 -28.01 -7.60 -14.57
CA GLY A 420 -29.00 -7.82 -13.51
C GLY A 420 -28.56 -8.81 -12.43
N GLY A 421 -27.26 -9.11 -12.37
CA GLY A 421 -26.66 -10.12 -11.49
C GLY A 421 -27.04 -11.56 -11.87
N PRO A 422 -26.27 -12.56 -11.41
CA PRO A 422 -26.64 -13.96 -11.57
C PRO A 422 -28.01 -14.22 -10.93
N ASN A 423 -28.86 -15.02 -11.59
CA ASN A 423 -30.02 -15.66 -10.96
C ASN A 423 -29.51 -16.72 -9.96
N LEU A 424 -28.92 -16.27 -8.84
CA LEU A 424 -28.38 -17.12 -7.78
C LEU A 424 -29.46 -17.96 -7.11
N ARG A 425 -30.75 -17.69 -7.41
CA ARG A 425 -31.84 -18.64 -7.12
C ARG A 425 -31.47 -20.03 -7.63
N LEU A 426 -30.93 -20.24 -8.83
CA LEU A 426 -30.64 -21.61 -9.28
C LEU A 426 -29.46 -22.29 -8.53
N ALA A 427 -28.55 -21.53 -7.93
CA ALA A 427 -27.36 -22.06 -7.25
C ALA A 427 -27.57 -22.32 -5.74
N PHE A 428 -28.45 -21.54 -5.09
CA PHE A 428 -28.81 -21.71 -3.68
C PHE A 428 -30.26 -22.17 -3.45
N THR A 429 -31.10 -22.24 -4.49
CA THR A 429 -32.38 -22.95 -4.48
C THR A 429 -32.25 -24.32 -5.15
N THR A 430 -31.18 -25.05 -4.83
CA THR A 430 -31.48 -26.40 -4.34
C THR A 430 -32.37 -26.18 -3.11
N ARG A 431 -33.69 -26.05 -3.33
CA ARG A 431 -34.63 -26.51 -2.31
C ARG A 431 -34.12 -27.91 -2.04
N LEU A 432 -33.51 -28.12 -0.88
CA LEU A 432 -33.52 -29.44 -0.28
C LEU A 432 -34.99 -29.83 -0.42
N PRO A 433 -35.32 -30.80 -1.28
CA PRO A 433 -36.69 -31.26 -1.29
C PRO A 433 -36.91 -31.69 0.16
N SER A 434 -38.03 -31.32 0.77
CA SER A 434 -38.48 -31.99 1.98
C SER A 434 -38.76 -33.43 1.58
N ILE A 435 -37.70 -34.21 1.38
CA ILE A 435 -37.74 -35.63 1.20
C ILE A 435 -38.11 -36.12 2.59
N ALA A 436 -39.38 -36.42 2.78
CA ALA A 436 -39.76 -37.40 3.78
C ALA A 436 -38.85 -38.61 3.54
N TRP A 437 -37.90 -38.81 4.45
CA TRP A 437 -36.90 -39.86 4.36
C TRP A 437 -37.63 -41.20 4.31
N ARG A 438 -37.79 -41.74 3.11
CA ARG A 438 -38.00 -43.16 2.86
C ARG A 438 -36.90 -43.55 1.89
N PRO A 439 -35.88 -44.31 2.33
CA PRO A 439 -34.75 -44.62 1.48
C PRO A 439 -35.24 -45.55 0.36
N PRO A 440 -35.21 -45.14 -0.93
CA PRO A 440 -35.41 -46.08 -2.02
C PRO A 440 -34.04 -46.63 -2.36
N THR A 441 -33.77 -47.82 -1.85
CA THR A 441 -32.63 -48.66 -2.23
C THR A 441 -32.68 -48.93 -3.74
N GLY A 442 -31.79 -48.30 -4.51
CA GLY A 442 -31.42 -48.77 -5.86
C GLY A 442 -31.41 -47.74 -7.01
N THR A 443 -32.25 -46.70 -6.99
CA THR A 443 -32.46 -45.87 -8.20
C THR A 443 -31.56 -44.63 -8.28
N PHE A 444 -31.19 -44.04 -7.13
CA PHE A 444 -30.38 -42.81 -7.06
C PHE A 444 -28.92 -43.04 -7.51
N LEU A 445 -28.36 -44.21 -7.20
CA LEU A 445 -27.03 -44.62 -7.65
C LEU A 445 -26.95 -44.82 -9.18
N ARG A 446 -28.04 -45.15 -9.86
CA ARG A 446 -28.03 -45.39 -11.31
C ARG A 446 -28.01 -44.10 -12.13
N ILE A 447 -28.71 -43.06 -11.67
CA ILE A 447 -28.77 -41.75 -12.32
C ILE A 447 -27.48 -40.95 -12.09
N LEU A 448 -26.85 -41.09 -10.90
CA LEU A 448 -25.54 -40.50 -10.63
C LEU A 448 -24.41 -41.16 -11.46
N ARG A 449 -24.57 -42.45 -11.79
CA ARG A 449 -23.58 -43.28 -12.50
C ARG A 449 -23.57 -43.16 -14.02
N GLN A 450 -24.50 -42.45 -14.66
CA GLN A 450 -24.58 -42.41 -16.14
C GLN A 450 -24.34 -41.04 -16.81
N ARG A 451 -24.40 -39.91 -16.09
CA ARG A 451 -24.16 -38.58 -16.71
C ARG A 451 -23.18 -37.66 -16.00
N LEU A 452 -22.77 -37.99 -14.77
CA LEU A 452 -21.80 -37.22 -13.98
C LEU A 452 -20.49 -37.97 -13.73
N THR A 453 -20.46 -39.28 -14.00
CA THR A 453 -19.39 -40.21 -13.64
C THR A 453 -18.04 -39.90 -14.26
N PRO A 454 -17.86 -39.65 -15.56
CA PRO A 454 -16.51 -39.42 -16.09
C PRO A 454 -15.92 -38.11 -15.58
N SER A 455 -16.71 -37.03 -15.54
CA SER A 455 -16.21 -35.72 -15.10
C SER A 455 -16.03 -35.62 -13.59
N VAL A 456 -16.95 -36.19 -12.80
CA VAL A 456 -16.80 -36.26 -11.34
C VAL A 456 -15.71 -37.25 -10.96
N MET A 457 -15.54 -38.37 -11.68
CA MET A 457 -14.41 -39.27 -11.45
C MET A 457 -13.10 -38.64 -11.90
N VAL A 458 -13.02 -37.88 -12.99
CA VAL A 458 -11.80 -37.15 -13.35
C VAL A 458 -11.48 -36.06 -12.34
N VAL A 459 -12.47 -35.27 -11.89
CA VAL A 459 -12.25 -34.26 -10.85
C VAL A 459 -11.92 -34.92 -9.51
N MET A 460 -12.60 -35.98 -9.09
CA MET A 460 -12.25 -36.72 -7.87
C MET A 460 -10.91 -37.41 -8.01
N THR A 461 -10.57 -37.97 -9.17
CA THR A 461 -9.27 -38.63 -9.39
C THR A 461 -8.17 -37.59 -9.43
N LEU A 462 -8.35 -36.46 -10.09
CA LEU A 462 -7.41 -35.34 -10.02
C LEU A 462 -7.34 -34.75 -8.62
N THR A 463 -8.45 -34.70 -7.87
CA THR A 463 -8.49 -34.19 -6.49
C THR A 463 -7.86 -35.19 -5.52
N VAL A 464 -7.99 -36.50 -5.74
CA VAL A 464 -7.41 -37.59 -4.93
C VAL A 464 -5.95 -37.81 -5.28
N ILE A 465 -5.57 -37.71 -6.56
CA ILE A 465 -4.18 -37.63 -7.01
C ILE A 465 -3.57 -36.33 -6.46
N PHE A 466 -4.26 -35.20 -6.55
CA PHE A 466 -3.79 -33.94 -5.98
C PHE A 466 -3.69 -34.02 -4.46
N ALA A 467 -4.68 -34.56 -3.74
CA ALA A 467 -4.63 -34.73 -2.30
C ALA A 467 -3.65 -35.82 -1.86
N GLY A 468 -3.40 -36.83 -2.70
CA GLY A 468 -2.43 -37.89 -2.46
C GLY A 468 -1.00 -37.43 -2.74
N VAL A 469 -0.76 -36.70 -3.82
CA VAL A 469 0.53 -36.07 -4.17
C VAL A 469 0.80 -34.91 -3.21
N SER A 470 -0.19 -34.07 -2.91
CA SER A 470 -0.08 -33.02 -1.89
C SER A 470 0.06 -33.61 -0.51
N GLY A 471 -0.65 -34.69 -0.18
CA GLY A 471 -0.52 -35.38 1.10
C GLY A 471 0.84 -36.03 1.26
N ALA A 472 1.36 -36.71 0.23
CA ALA A 472 2.71 -37.27 0.22
C ALA A 472 3.79 -36.17 0.24
N TYR A 473 3.58 -35.08 -0.49
CA TYR A 473 4.48 -33.93 -0.50
C TYR A 473 4.44 -33.16 0.82
N ILE A 474 3.26 -32.93 1.39
CA ILE A 474 3.08 -32.34 2.73
C ILE A 474 3.75 -33.24 3.74
N ASN A 475 3.54 -34.56 3.72
CA ASN A 475 4.19 -35.49 4.64
C ASN A 475 5.72 -35.51 4.48
N GLN A 476 6.24 -35.30 3.26
CA GLN A 476 7.66 -35.15 2.99
C GLN A 476 8.21 -33.75 3.36
N ALA A 477 7.41 -32.70 3.25
CA ALA A 477 7.74 -31.32 3.59
C ALA A 477 7.56 -31.02 5.09
N SER A 478 6.72 -31.77 5.78
CA SER A 478 6.47 -31.69 7.24
C SER A 478 7.49 -32.47 8.05
N ASN A 479 8.41 -33.21 7.41
CA ASN A 479 9.60 -33.68 8.09
C ASN A 479 10.53 -32.47 8.31
N PRO A 480 10.83 -32.09 9.56
CA PRO A 480 11.70 -30.96 9.83
C PRO A 480 13.07 -31.23 9.19
N ARG A 481 13.44 -30.40 8.21
CA ARG A 481 14.77 -30.47 7.57
C ARG A 481 15.83 -29.76 8.40
N THR A 482 15.37 -28.87 9.28
CA THR A 482 16.17 -28.24 10.33
C THR A 482 15.38 -28.23 11.64
N ALA A 483 16.09 -28.32 12.76
CA ALA A 483 15.54 -27.96 14.06
C ALA A 483 15.97 -26.53 14.38
N ILE A 484 15.02 -25.69 14.78
CA ILE A 484 15.23 -24.26 15.00
C ILE A 484 14.87 -23.94 16.45
N GLN A 485 15.84 -23.41 17.19
CA GLN A 485 15.65 -23.00 18.58
C GLN A 485 15.96 -21.51 18.71
N ILE A 486 14.99 -20.72 19.17
CA ILE A 486 15.20 -19.32 19.51
C ILE A 486 15.81 -19.29 20.91
N ASN A 487 17.03 -18.77 21.01
CA ASN A 487 17.79 -18.71 22.26
C ASN A 487 17.58 -17.39 23.00
N GLY A 488 17.30 -16.31 22.27
CA GLY A 488 17.11 -14.99 22.85
C GLY A 488 16.62 -13.98 21.82
N VAL A 489 15.81 -13.04 22.29
CA VAL A 489 15.22 -11.95 21.52
C VAL A 489 15.58 -10.65 22.22
N MET A 490 16.20 -9.72 21.50
CA MET A 490 16.86 -8.56 22.11
C MET A 490 16.58 -7.28 21.33
N ASP A 491 16.60 -6.18 22.06
CA ASP A 491 16.54 -4.80 21.55
C ASP A 491 17.73 -4.00 22.10
N PRO A 492 18.97 -4.27 21.63
CA PRO A 492 20.16 -3.60 22.14
C PRO A 492 20.17 -2.09 21.92
N ASP A 493 19.41 -1.60 20.93
CA ASP A 493 19.35 -0.18 20.58
C ASP A 493 18.14 0.54 21.20
N SER A 494 17.33 -0.16 22.01
CA SER A 494 16.16 0.39 22.71
C SER A 494 15.18 1.11 21.78
N ILE A 495 14.76 0.45 20.69
CA ILE A 495 13.76 0.99 19.76
C ILE A 495 12.32 0.55 20.05
N GLY A 496 12.11 -0.29 21.08
CA GLY A 496 10.80 -0.83 21.46
C GLY A 496 10.40 -2.08 20.66
N SER A 497 11.34 -2.62 19.88
CA SER A 497 11.14 -3.76 18.98
C SER A 497 12.38 -4.63 18.96
N ALA A 498 12.21 -5.94 18.82
CA ALA A 498 13.32 -6.87 18.70
C ALA A 498 14.07 -6.60 17.40
N THR A 499 15.34 -6.21 17.51
CA THR A 499 16.25 -5.93 16.38
C THR A 499 17.31 -7.01 16.22
N VAL A 500 17.52 -7.83 17.25
CA VAL A 500 18.50 -8.93 17.25
C VAL A 500 17.85 -10.18 17.82
N ILE A 501 18.01 -11.31 17.12
CA ILE A 501 17.55 -12.62 17.58
C ILE A 501 18.72 -13.60 17.52
N ASN A 502 18.94 -14.33 18.62
CA ASN A 502 19.88 -15.43 18.68
C ASN A 502 19.13 -16.72 18.38
N VAL A 503 19.55 -17.44 17.33
CA VAL A 503 18.89 -18.67 16.89
C VAL A 503 19.91 -19.78 16.71
N THR A 504 19.63 -20.98 17.23
CA THR A 504 20.40 -22.19 16.93
C THR A 504 19.66 -22.98 15.86
N VAL A 505 20.39 -23.34 14.80
CA VAL A 505 19.87 -24.14 13.70
C VAL A 505 20.65 -25.44 13.65
N THR A 506 19.95 -26.57 13.66
CA THR A 506 20.52 -27.91 13.47
C THR A 506 20.10 -28.45 12.11
N ASN A 507 21.08 -28.78 11.27
CA ASN A 507 20.81 -29.37 9.95
C ASN A 507 20.50 -30.86 10.06
N LEU A 508 19.26 -31.25 9.76
CA LEU A 508 18.79 -32.64 9.78
C LEU A 508 18.91 -33.32 8.41
N LEU A 509 19.30 -32.59 7.37
CA LEU A 509 19.52 -33.14 6.02
C LEU A 509 20.87 -33.84 5.90
N ALA A 510 20.95 -34.73 4.91
CA ALA A 510 22.18 -35.42 4.54
C ALA A 510 23.19 -34.52 3.79
N THR A 511 22.75 -33.36 3.31
CA THR A 511 23.56 -32.40 2.54
C THR A 511 23.83 -31.14 3.35
N PRO A 512 24.99 -30.47 3.18
CA PRO A 512 25.20 -29.13 3.71
C PRO A 512 24.15 -28.15 3.18
N VAL A 513 23.81 -27.16 4.00
CA VAL A 513 22.84 -26.10 3.67
C VAL A 513 23.43 -24.74 3.99
N LEU A 514 22.97 -23.68 3.35
CA LEU A 514 23.38 -22.31 3.67
C LEU A 514 22.15 -21.51 4.16
N PRO A 515 21.90 -21.45 5.48
CA PRO A 515 20.70 -20.84 6.03
C PRO A 515 20.57 -19.35 5.71
N ILE A 516 19.38 -18.94 5.31
CA ILE A 516 18.92 -17.56 5.20
C ILE A 516 17.69 -17.38 6.07
N PHE A 517 17.63 -16.26 6.76
CA PHE A 517 16.65 -16.02 7.80
C PHE A 517 15.64 -14.97 7.35
N PHE A 518 14.38 -15.30 7.55
CA PHE A 518 13.28 -14.37 7.44
C PHE A 518 12.47 -14.39 8.72
N VAL A 519 11.96 -13.24 9.12
CA VAL A 519 11.10 -13.10 10.29
C VAL A 519 9.73 -12.63 9.83
N LYS A 520 8.70 -13.37 10.23
CA LYS A 520 7.31 -13.06 9.93
C LYS A 520 6.55 -12.80 11.22
N TYR A 521 6.04 -11.58 11.33
CA TYR A 521 5.15 -11.13 12.39
C TYR A 521 3.93 -10.37 11.83
N SER A 522 3.88 -10.16 10.51
CA SER A 522 2.83 -9.41 9.81
C SER A 522 2.44 -10.11 8.50
N PHE A 523 1.63 -9.45 7.66
CA PHE A 523 1.30 -9.95 6.31
C PHE A 523 2.51 -9.96 5.35
N LEU A 524 3.62 -9.31 5.74
CA LEU A 524 4.92 -9.39 5.08
C LEU A 524 5.89 -10.25 5.89
N THR A 525 6.80 -10.87 5.15
CA THR A 525 7.91 -11.66 5.66
C THR A 525 9.19 -10.89 5.38
N TYR A 526 9.94 -10.51 6.42
CA TYR A 526 11.09 -9.62 6.31
C TYR A 526 12.40 -10.40 6.30
N PHE A 527 13.31 -10.04 5.39
CA PHE A 527 14.66 -10.58 5.37
C PHE A 527 15.47 -10.08 6.57
N TRP A 528 16.18 -10.98 7.26
CA TRP A 528 17.06 -10.64 8.37
C TRP A 528 18.48 -11.12 8.07
N ALA A 529 19.46 -10.23 8.28
CA ALA A 529 20.86 -10.54 8.00
C ALA A 529 21.43 -11.44 9.09
N SER A 530 22.33 -12.37 8.75
CA SER A 530 23.04 -13.21 9.72
C SER A 530 24.50 -12.79 9.86
N ASN A 531 25.05 -13.00 11.06
CA ASN A 531 26.48 -12.81 11.33
C ASN A 531 27.41 -13.87 10.70
N SER A 532 26.85 -14.91 10.08
CA SER A 532 27.59 -16.01 9.47
C SER A 532 27.02 -16.31 8.08
N THR A 533 27.93 -16.55 7.14
CA THR A 533 27.64 -17.01 5.77
C THR A 533 28.23 -18.39 5.50
N SER A 534 28.65 -19.10 6.56
CA SER A 534 29.25 -20.43 6.43
C SER A 534 28.18 -21.51 6.26
N PRO A 535 28.39 -22.49 5.37
CA PRO A 535 27.49 -23.64 5.25
C PRO A 535 27.39 -24.44 6.55
N LEU A 536 26.17 -24.90 6.87
CA LEU A 536 25.88 -25.78 7.99
C LEU A 536 25.95 -27.24 7.52
N ASN A 537 26.95 -27.97 8.01
CA ASN A 537 27.19 -29.36 7.63
C ASN A 537 26.10 -30.31 8.15
N ARG A 538 26.01 -31.49 7.54
CA ARG A 538 25.07 -32.56 7.94
C ARG A 538 25.14 -32.85 9.44
N GLY A 539 23.99 -32.86 10.11
CA GLY A 539 23.86 -33.20 11.53
C GLY A 539 24.46 -32.18 12.50
N SER A 540 25.10 -31.12 12.00
CA SER A 540 25.71 -30.08 12.84
C SER A 540 24.69 -29.04 13.26
N ALA A 541 24.93 -28.46 14.44
CA ALA A 541 24.22 -27.29 14.96
C ALA A 541 25.14 -26.08 14.96
N SER A 542 24.61 -24.91 14.60
CA SER A 542 25.33 -23.64 14.71
C SER A 542 24.38 -22.57 15.25
N SER A 543 24.94 -21.65 16.05
CA SER A 543 24.21 -20.48 16.52
C SER A 543 24.47 -19.28 15.60
N TYR A 544 23.40 -18.59 15.26
CA TYR A 544 23.38 -17.41 14.41
C TYR A 544 22.84 -16.24 15.21
N VAL A 545 23.46 -15.08 15.05
CA VAL A 545 22.90 -13.81 15.46
C VAL A 545 22.31 -13.19 14.21
N ILE A 546 20.98 -13.07 14.19
CA ILE A 546 20.26 -12.45 13.08
C ILE A 546 19.80 -11.05 13.46
N THR A 547 19.89 -10.12 12.52
CA THR A 547 19.61 -8.70 12.75
C THR A 547 18.60 -8.15 11.74
N ALA A 548 17.68 -7.33 12.23
CA ALA A 548 16.73 -6.60 11.41
C ALA A 548 17.48 -5.60 10.52
N PRO A 549 17.23 -5.55 9.19
CA PRO A 549 17.89 -4.58 8.30
C PRO A 549 17.46 -3.13 8.56
N ASP A 550 16.26 -2.92 9.11
CA ASP A 550 15.75 -1.62 9.54
C ASP A 550 14.65 -1.79 10.62
N ALA A 551 14.20 -0.67 11.19
CA ALA A 551 13.24 -0.69 12.29
C ALA A 551 11.83 -1.15 11.88
N LEU A 552 11.48 -1.13 10.59
CA LEU A 552 10.18 -1.64 10.12
C LEU A 552 10.17 -3.16 10.04
N SER A 553 11.32 -3.80 9.85
CA SER A 553 11.46 -5.26 9.91
C SER A 553 11.61 -5.81 11.32
N ALA A 554 11.89 -4.95 12.31
CA ALA A 554 12.05 -5.33 13.71
C ALA A 554 10.70 -5.81 14.28
N VAL A 555 10.72 -6.82 15.16
CA VAL A 555 9.47 -7.39 15.71
C VAL A 555 8.94 -6.51 16.84
N PRO A 556 7.76 -5.91 16.72
CA PRO A 556 7.20 -5.05 17.76
C PRO A 556 7.06 -5.78 19.09
N ARG A 557 7.17 -5.02 20.19
CA ARG A 557 6.92 -5.53 21.53
C ARG A 557 5.54 -6.18 21.64
N GLY A 558 5.50 -7.38 22.20
CA GLY A 558 4.28 -8.12 22.49
C GLY A 558 3.72 -8.90 21.30
N ASP A 559 4.21 -8.63 20.09
CA ASP A 559 3.80 -9.37 18.90
C ASP A 559 4.37 -10.78 18.89
N GLN A 560 3.63 -11.67 18.23
CA GLN A 560 4.08 -13.01 17.94
C GLN A 560 4.80 -13.04 16.59
N PHE A 561 5.89 -13.78 16.52
CA PHE A 561 6.64 -13.97 15.30
C PHE A 561 7.11 -15.42 15.17
N HIS A 562 7.55 -15.78 13.98
CA HIS A 562 8.31 -17.01 13.74
C HIS A 562 9.43 -16.72 12.72
N ILE A 563 10.45 -17.57 12.74
CA ILE A 563 11.59 -17.50 11.85
C ILE A 563 11.39 -18.54 10.76
N VAL A 564 11.38 -18.10 9.50
CA VAL A 564 11.35 -18.97 8.32
C VAL A 564 12.77 -19.04 7.76
N ILE A 565 13.30 -20.25 7.59
CA ILE A 565 14.66 -20.46 7.09
C ILE A 565 14.61 -21.09 5.69
N TYR A 566 15.32 -20.48 4.75
CA TYR A 566 15.55 -21.02 3.41
C TYR A 566 17.02 -21.39 3.22
N ASP A 567 17.30 -22.30 2.30
CA ASP A 567 18.65 -22.58 1.83
C ASP A 567 19.00 -21.64 0.68
N LYS A 568 20.05 -20.83 0.86
CA LYS A 568 20.55 -19.90 -0.16
C LYS A 568 20.86 -20.58 -1.49
N LEU A 569 21.37 -21.81 -1.45
CA LEU A 569 21.88 -22.50 -2.64
C LEU A 569 20.75 -23.05 -3.51
N THR A 570 19.68 -23.54 -2.90
CA THR A 570 18.59 -24.23 -3.60
C THR A 570 17.27 -23.45 -3.59
N GLY A 571 17.16 -22.40 -2.78
CA GLY A 571 15.91 -21.66 -2.53
C GLY A 571 14.84 -22.48 -1.81
N GLN A 572 15.18 -23.68 -1.31
CA GLN A 572 14.24 -24.55 -0.63
C GLN A 572 14.04 -24.10 0.82
N LEU A 573 12.82 -24.25 1.31
CA LEU A 573 12.54 -24.11 2.72
C LEU A 573 13.30 -25.20 3.51
N LEU A 574 14.00 -24.78 4.55
CA LEU A 574 14.70 -25.63 5.51
C LEU A 574 13.90 -25.87 6.79
N GLY A 575 13.07 -24.92 7.19
CA GLY A 575 12.23 -25.08 8.38
C GLY A 575 11.66 -23.77 8.87
N GLU A 576 10.80 -23.89 9.87
CA GLU A 576 10.20 -22.76 10.56
C GLU A 576 10.29 -22.99 12.07
N SER A 577 10.53 -21.92 12.83
CA SER A 577 10.50 -21.99 14.30
C SER A 577 9.07 -22.13 14.80
N THR A 578 8.89 -22.57 16.05
CA THR A 578 7.63 -22.32 16.75
C THR A 578 7.39 -20.82 16.87
N SER A 579 6.11 -20.43 17.00
CA SER A 579 5.77 -19.04 17.30
C SER A 579 6.39 -18.62 18.64
N TRP A 580 6.96 -17.42 18.66
CA TRP A 580 7.62 -16.83 19.81
C TRP A 580 7.05 -15.43 20.06
N LYS A 581 6.90 -15.05 21.32
CA LYS A 581 6.42 -13.72 21.71
C LYS A 581 7.59 -12.77 21.97
N SER A 582 7.57 -11.60 21.34
CA SER A 582 8.58 -10.57 21.53
C SER A 582 8.44 -9.91 22.92
N ASP A 583 9.13 -10.46 23.92
CA ASP A 583 9.11 -9.98 25.32
C ASP A 583 10.08 -8.82 25.56
N ILE A 584 10.03 -7.80 24.70
CA ILE A 584 10.83 -6.58 24.84
C ILE A 584 10.23 -5.72 25.98
N PRO A 585 11.05 -5.17 26.90
CA PRO A 585 10.57 -4.27 27.95
C PRO A 585 9.92 -2.99 27.39
N ALA A 586 9.03 -2.40 28.19
CA ALA A 586 8.55 -1.05 27.91
C ALA A 586 9.71 -0.06 28.06
N LEU A 587 9.87 0.86 27.11
CA LEU A 587 10.89 1.89 27.18
C LEU A 587 10.26 3.23 27.58
N SER A 588 11.02 4.04 28.31
CA SER A 588 10.63 5.42 28.65
C SER A 588 10.88 6.40 27.50
N LEU A 589 11.83 6.04 26.62
CA LEU A 589 12.19 6.74 25.39
C LEU A 589 12.69 5.70 24.38
N GLU A 590 12.23 5.80 23.15
CA GLU A 590 12.58 4.89 22.06
C GLU A 590 13.62 5.51 21.12
N ASN A 591 14.52 4.66 20.62
CA ASN A 591 15.63 5.04 19.75
C ASN A 591 16.48 6.19 20.33
N PRO A 592 16.98 6.07 21.58
CA PRO A 592 17.70 7.14 22.29
C PRO A 592 18.96 7.61 21.54
N MET A 593 19.64 6.70 20.86
CA MET A 593 20.84 6.97 20.05
C MET A 593 20.51 7.52 18.65
N LEU A 594 19.23 7.65 18.30
CA LEU A 594 18.76 8.15 16.98
C LEU A 594 19.43 7.42 15.80
N LYS A 595 19.72 6.13 15.98
CA LYS A 595 20.51 5.29 15.05
C LYS A 595 19.63 4.70 13.97
N TRP A 596 18.38 4.37 14.30
CA TRP A 596 17.46 3.74 13.36
C TRP A 596 16.65 4.80 12.65
N TRP A 597 16.68 4.79 11.31
CA TRP A 597 15.98 5.76 10.48
C TRP A 597 15.01 5.06 9.53
N VAL A 598 13.83 5.64 9.37
CA VAL A 598 12.78 5.15 8.47
C VAL A 598 12.23 6.29 7.65
N LEU A 599 11.76 6.01 6.44
CA LEU A 599 10.99 6.97 5.66
C LEU A 599 9.70 7.30 6.44
N ASP A 600 9.49 8.58 6.76
CA ASP A 600 8.19 9.08 7.19
C ASP A 600 7.45 9.58 5.95
N PRO A 601 6.42 8.86 5.46
CA PRO A 601 5.70 9.25 4.26
C PRO A 601 5.00 10.60 4.40
N SER A 602 4.67 11.05 5.62
CA SER A 602 3.96 12.32 5.85
C SER A 602 4.83 13.55 5.61
N VAL A 603 6.15 13.37 5.65
CA VAL A 603 7.14 14.42 5.42
C VAL A 603 7.95 14.15 4.14
N GLY A 604 8.02 12.88 3.71
CA GLY A 604 8.73 12.47 2.50
C GLY A 604 10.26 12.42 2.66
N THR A 605 10.75 12.32 3.89
CA THR A 605 12.18 12.16 4.21
C THR A 605 12.37 11.10 5.30
N ARG A 606 13.61 10.65 5.48
CA ARG A 606 13.95 9.75 6.58
C ARG A 606 13.96 10.53 7.89
N VAL A 607 13.40 9.91 8.92
CA VAL A 607 13.40 10.41 10.30
C VAL A 607 13.84 9.29 11.25
N PRO A 608 14.39 9.61 12.44
CA PRO A 608 14.64 8.59 13.46
C PRO A 608 13.35 7.83 13.80
N PHE A 609 13.42 6.51 13.86
CA PHE A 609 12.27 5.65 14.15
C PHE A 609 11.59 6.04 15.46
N ASN A 610 10.26 6.13 15.45
CA ASN A 610 9.40 6.62 16.53
C ASN A 610 9.65 8.07 16.98
N TRP A 611 10.34 8.88 16.17
CA TRP A 611 10.39 10.33 16.31
C TRP A 611 9.58 11.00 15.21
N LYS A 612 8.78 12.00 15.57
CA LYS A 612 8.00 12.79 14.64
C LYS A 612 8.73 14.08 14.29
N LEU A 613 9.01 14.26 13.00
CA LEU A 613 9.53 15.51 12.46
C LEU A 613 8.36 16.45 12.15
N SER A 614 8.52 17.72 12.52
CA SER A 614 7.55 18.77 12.21
C SER A 614 8.26 20.04 11.76
N PHE A 615 7.62 20.70 10.80
CA PHE A 615 8.07 21.95 10.22
C PHE A 615 7.02 23.03 10.46
N SER A 616 7.45 24.25 10.76
CA SER A 616 6.58 25.43 10.85
C SER A 616 7.20 26.55 10.04
N ASN A 617 6.52 26.99 8.98
CA ASN A 617 6.97 28.04 8.05
C ASN A 617 8.29 27.76 7.31
N VAL A 618 8.82 26.54 7.40
CA VAL A 618 10.12 26.15 6.83
C VAL A 618 9.97 25.68 5.39
N ASP A 619 10.93 26.03 4.52
CA ASP A 619 11.12 25.37 3.22
C ASP A 619 11.85 24.02 3.41
N PRO A 620 11.19 22.87 3.19
CA PRO A 620 11.79 21.54 3.39
C PRO A 620 12.87 21.20 2.35
N VAL A 621 13.04 22.00 1.30
CA VAL A 621 14.12 21.80 0.30
C VAL A 621 15.48 22.13 0.90
N TRP A 622 15.55 23.17 1.73
CA TRP A 622 16.81 23.71 2.25
C TRP A 622 17.02 23.48 3.74
N SER A 623 15.97 23.08 4.43
CA SER A 623 15.96 22.81 5.86
C SER A 623 15.45 21.42 6.13
N GLY A 624 15.98 20.77 7.16
CA GLY A 624 15.60 19.41 7.49
C GLY A 624 16.56 18.77 8.48
N ILE A 625 16.53 17.44 8.49
CA ILE A 625 17.40 16.63 9.33
C ILE A 625 18.17 15.62 8.50
N GLY A 626 19.33 15.20 9.00
CA GLY A 626 20.09 14.08 8.47
C GLY A 626 20.87 13.36 9.58
N PRO A 627 21.35 12.14 9.34
CA PRO A 627 22.21 11.43 10.28
C PRO A 627 23.55 12.14 10.48
N LEU A 628 24.11 12.08 11.69
CA LEU A 628 25.45 12.60 11.97
C LEU A 628 26.51 11.76 11.24
N GLY A 629 27.37 12.40 10.45
CA GLY A 629 28.41 11.72 9.67
C GLY A 629 28.01 11.36 8.22
N GLY A 630 26.85 11.83 7.74
CA GLY A 630 26.43 11.68 6.35
C GLY A 630 25.82 10.31 6.03
N VAL A 631 25.95 9.85 4.77
CA VAL A 631 25.25 8.64 4.26
C VAL A 631 25.66 7.34 4.98
N ASN A 632 26.87 7.31 5.55
CA ASN A 632 27.40 6.22 6.38
C ASN A 632 27.35 6.54 7.88
N GLY A 633 26.61 7.59 8.26
CA GLY A 633 26.61 8.18 9.59
C GLY A 633 26.13 7.24 10.69
N THR A 634 26.85 7.29 11.82
CA THR A 634 26.51 6.66 13.10
C THR A 634 25.44 7.46 13.84
N SER A 635 25.02 6.95 15.00
CA SER A 635 24.09 7.55 15.98
C SER A 635 23.98 9.08 15.94
N GLY A 636 22.74 9.58 16.03
CA GLY A 636 22.45 11.01 16.15
C GLY A 636 21.86 11.69 14.91
N VAL A 637 21.52 12.97 15.09
CA VAL A 637 20.85 13.85 14.12
C VAL A 637 21.60 15.16 13.98
N GLN A 638 21.78 15.62 12.74
CA GLN A 638 22.06 17.01 12.40
C GLN A 638 20.77 17.70 11.96
N MET A 639 20.47 18.85 12.57
CA MET A 639 19.38 19.75 12.21
C MET A 639 19.94 20.93 11.41
N ILE A 640 19.31 21.22 10.28
CA ILE A 640 19.66 22.34 9.40
C ILE A 640 18.43 23.22 9.22
N LEU A 641 18.54 24.49 9.56
CA LEU A 641 17.52 25.50 9.32
C LEU A 641 18.09 26.60 8.43
N ASN A 642 17.62 26.69 7.19
CA ASN A 642 17.95 27.73 6.24
C ASN A 642 16.78 28.72 6.13
N TYR A 643 16.85 29.79 6.93
CA TYR A 643 15.86 30.86 6.93
C TYR A 643 16.14 31.84 5.79
N THR A 644 15.25 31.88 4.80
CA THR A 644 15.46 32.68 3.57
C THR A 644 14.53 33.89 3.45
N SER A 645 13.45 34.00 4.23
CA SER A 645 12.48 35.10 4.09
C SER A 645 11.80 35.51 5.40
N SER A 646 11.76 36.81 5.68
CA SER A 646 11.08 37.41 6.84
C SER A 646 9.54 37.45 6.73
N LEU A 647 8.96 37.03 5.60
CA LEU A 647 7.51 37.14 5.34
C LEU A 647 6.67 36.07 6.08
N GLY A 648 7.31 35.01 6.61
CA GLY A 648 6.63 33.84 7.18
C GLY A 648 6.57 33.76 8.71
N GLY A 649 7.08 34.75 9.46
CA GLY A 649 7.18 34.67 10.92
C GLY A 649 8.37 33.82 11.39
N VAL A 650 8.21 33.10 12.51
CA VAL A 650 9.24 32.20 13.05
C VAL A 650 9.24 30.90 12.25
N GLU A 651 10.41 30.54 11.71
CA GLU A 651 10.61 29.22 11.15
C GLU A 651 11.11 28.27 12.23
N ARG A 652 10.56 27.05 12.27
CA ARG A 652 10.92 26.05 13.28
C ARG A 652 10.97 24.65 12.68
N LEU A 653 12.02 23.93 13.04
CA LEU A 653 12.23 22.51 12.83
C LEU A 653 12.18 21.81 14.19
N ALA A 654 11.37 20.76 14.34
CA ALA A 654 11.22 20.08 15.63
C ALA A 654 11.11 18.55 15.48
N LEU A 655 11.89 17.83 16.30
CA LEU A 655 11.79 16.39 16.51
C LEU A 655 11.10 16.12 17.85
N SER A 656 10.07 15.30 17.84
CA SER A 656 9.24 15.05 19.02
C SER A 656 8.90 13.57 19.23
N GLN A 657 8.77 13.17 20.50
CA GLN A 657 8.30 11.85 20.91
C GLN A 657 7.46 11.98 22.19
N ARG A 658 6.51 11.07 22.39
CA ARG A 658 5.80 10.96 23.68
C ARG A 658 6.60 10.10 24.65
N VAL A 659 6.83 10.62 25.85
CA VAL A 659 7.71 10.03 26.86
C VAL A 659 7.10 10.16 28.25
N LEU A 660 7.66 9.44 29.22
CA LEU A 660 7.36 9.67 30.63
C LEU A 660 8.04 10.96 31.13
N LEU A 661 7.45 11.63 32.13
CA LEU A 661 8.03 12.83 32.74
C LEU A 661 9.21 12.49 33.66
N ASN A 662 10.33 12.07 33.06
CA ASN A 662 11.54 11.66 33.77
C ASN A 662 12.73 12.58 33.41
N ALA A 663 13.82 12.46 34.17
CA ALA A 663 15.08 13.11 33.83
C ALA A 663 15.62 12.56 32.50
N THR A 664 16.12 13.44 31.64
CA THR A 664 16.63 13.08 30.31
C THR A 664 17.97 13.75 30.08
N SER A 665 18.98 12.96 29.71
CA SER A 665 20.29 13.44 29.32
C SER A 665 20.35 13.66 27.80
N LEU A 666 20.88 14.81 27.39
CA LEU A 666 20.96 15.23 26.00
C LEU A 666 22.41 15.56 25.64
N SER A 667 22.98 14.89 24.64
CA SER A 667 24.28 15.25 24.08
C SER A 667 24.09 16.16 22.88
N ILE A 668 24.52 17.43 22.99
CA ILE A 668 24.30 18.45 21.97
C ILE A 668 25.58 19.12 21.51
N HIS A 669 25.57 19.63 20.28
CA HIS A 669 26.64 20.42 19.71
C HIS A 669 26.11 21.60 18.88
N PHE A 670 26.60 22.80 19.21
CA PHE A 670 26.30 24.06 18.51
C PHE A 670 27.35 24.32 17.44
N ASN A 671 26.92 24.47 16.19
CA ASN A 671 27.86 24.93 15.18
C ASN A 671 28.15 26.43 15.35
N GLN A 672 29.26 26.90 14.79
CA GLN A 672 29.73 28.28 14.90
C GLN A 672 28.71 29.32 14.42
N SER A 673 27.86 28.96 13.47
CA SER A 673 26.83 29.85 12.91
C SER A 673 25.65 30.11 13.85
N LEU A 674 25.48 29.33 14.93
CA LEU A 674 24.39 29.48 15.87
C LEU A 674 24.86 30.27 17.10
N THR A 675 24.36 31.50 17.26
CA THR A 675 24.52 32.32 18.47
C THR A 675 23.14 32.53 19.08
N THR A 676 22.91 32.02 20.29
CA THR A 676 21.56 32.04 20.88
C THR A 676 21.10 33.48 21.09
N ASN A 677 19.96 33.84 20.50
CA ASN A 677 19.36 35.16 20.63
C ASN A 677 17.85 35.05 20.81
N ILE A 678 17.40 35.27 22.05
CA ILE A 678 15.99 35.18 22.44
C ILE A 678 15.15 36.26 21.76
N ALA A 679 15.71 37.45 21.49
CA ALA A 679 14.97 38.54 20.84
C ALA A 679 14.66 38.22 19.36
N THR A 680 15.53 37.47 18.69
CA THR A 680 15.35 37.03 17.30
C THR A 680 14.90 35.58 17.18
N ASN A 681 14.44 34.98 18.28
CA ASN A 681 14.09 33.55 18.36
C ASN A 681 15.12 32.63 17.70
N LEU A 682 16.40 33.01 17.65
CA LEU A 682 17.45 32.12 17.14
C LEU A 682 17.85 31.21 18.30
N ILE A 683 17.12 30.11 18.41
CA ILE A 683 17.13 29.26 19.60
C ILE A 683 17.24 27.80 19.17
N PHE A 684 18.18 27.09 19.80
CA PHE A 684 18.17 25.65 19.86
C PHE A 684 17.81 25.24 21.29
N ALA A 685 16.76 24.43 21.43
CA ALA A 685 16.14 24.17 22.72
C ALA A 685 15.47 22.80 22.76
N ALA A 686 15.22 22.32 23.98
CA ALA A 686 14.29 21.24 24.25
C ALA A 686 13.02 21.79 24.90
N SER A 687 11.89 21.11 24.74
CA SER A 687 10.65 21.43 25.43
C SER A 687 9.91 20.17 25.85
N ILE A 688 9.18 20.28 26.96
CA ILE A 688 8.35 19.22 27.51
C ILE A 688 6.95 19.79 27.72
N ALA A 689 5.95 19.20 27.09
CA ALA A 689 4.58 19.70 27.11
C ALA A 689 3.54 18.60 27.33
N ASP A 690 2.49 18.89 28.11
CA ASP A 690 1.33 18.01 28.31
C ASP A 690 0.10 18.44 27.45
N GLY A 691 0.26 19.51 26.68
CA GLY A 691 -0.79 20.15 25.88
C GLY A 691 -1.41 21.40 26.53
N THR A 692 -1.22 21.61 27.84
CA THR A 692 -1.67 22.78 28.60
C THR A 692 -0.50 23.60 29.12
N HIS A 693 0.51 22.91 29.67
CA HIS A 693 1.72 23.45 30.25
C HIS A 693 2.93 23.14 29.37
N THR A 694 3.92 24.03 29.34
CA THR A 694 5.17 23.79 28.59
C THR A 694 6.40 24.26 29.36
N LEU A 695 7.36 23.36 29.52
CA LEU A 695 8.69 23.66 30.07
C LEU A 695 9.69 23.79 28.91
N TYR A 696 10.32 24.94 28.77
CA TYR A 696 11.35 25.21 27.75
C TYR A 696 12.75 25.15 28.37
N TYR A 697 13.66 24.44 27.72
CA TYR A 697 15.09 24.40 28.03
C TYR A 697 15.87 25.02 26.88
N ILE A 698 16.20 26.31 27.02
CA ILE A 698 16.93 27.09 26.04
C ILE A 698 18.42 26.91 26.30
N PHE A 699 19.15 26.37 25.33
CA PHE A 699 20.60 26.26 25.43
C PHE A 699 21.25 27.54 24.89
N SER A 700 22.07 28.20 25.71
CA SER A 700 22.61 29.53 25.40
C SER A 700 24.11 29.62 25.58
N ASP A 701 24.81 30.06 24.53
CA ASP A 701 26.23 30.39 24.55
C ASP A 701 26.52 31.78 25.15
N ARG A 702 25.47 32.54 25.49
CA ARG A 702 25.56 33.87 26.11
C ARG A 702 25.27 33.86 27.61
N ALA A 703 24.69 32.79 28.13
CA ALA A 703 24.39 32.66 29.54
C ALA A 703 25.61 32.09 30.29
N ASN A 704 25.99 32.72 31.41
CA ASN A 704 27.06 32.23 32.27
C ASN A 704 26.55 31.28 33.37
N GLN A 705 25.26 31.38 33.71
CA GLN A 705 24.62 30.59 34.77
C GLN A 705 23.23 30.14 34.33
N GLN A 706 22.75 29.05 34.93
CA GLN A 706 21.40 28.57 34.69
C GLN A 706 20.38 29.51 35.34
N THR A 707 19.33 29.87 34.60
CA THR A 707 18.22 30.69 35.12
C THR A 707 16.90 29.99 34.88
N VAL A 708 15.94 30.16 35.80
CA VAL A 708 14.58 29.61 35.69
C VAL A 708 13.60 30.77 35.82
N THR A 709 12.78 30.97 34.79
CA THR A 709 11.75 32.01 34.74
C THR A 709 10.37 31.35 34.66
N PRO A 710 9.64 31.27 35.77
CA PRO A 710 8.34 30.62 35.82
C PRO A 710 7.20 31.53 35.35
N TYR A 711 6.20 30.94 34.70
CA TYR A 711 4.90 31.54 34.40
C TYR A 711 3.79 30.49 34.62
N SER A 712 2.53 30.91 34.62
CA SER A 712 1.40 30.04 34.96
C SER A 712 1.23 28.83 34.02
N THR A 713 1.48 29.01 32.72
CA THR A 713 1.30 27.97 31.69
C THR A 713 2.60 27.59 30.98
N ASN A 714 3.67 28.34 31.18
CA ASN A 714 4.98 27.97 30.66
C ASN A 714 6.09 28.32 31.64
N THR A 715 7.22 27.61 31.58
CA THR A 715 8.41 27.94 32.39
C THR A 715 9.63 27.82 31.48
N THR A 716 10.51 28.82 31.54
CA THR A 716 11.71 28.85 30.71
C THR A 716 12.95 28.67 31.57
N VAL A 717 13.78 27.69 31.19
CA VAL A 717 15.06 27.38 31.81
C VAL A 717 16.15 27.68 30.79
N ILE A 718 17.04 28.60 31.08
CA ILE A 718 18.21 28.89 30.22
C ILE A 718 19.40 28.11 30.77
N ILE A 719 20.00 27.25 29.96
CA ILE A 719 21.17 26.43 30.33
C ILE A 719 22.41 26.94 29.57
N PRO A 720 23.48 27.35 30.28
CA PRO A 720 24.76 27.72 29.69
C PRO A 720 25.36 26.59 28.83
N THR A 721 25.83 26.92 27.63
CA THR A 721 26.55 26.01 26.74
C THR A 721 27.72 26.72 26.05
N GLN A 722 28.52 25.99 25.27
CA GLN A 722 29.64 26.56 24.50
C GLN A 722 29.49 26.17 23.02
N ARG A 723 29.97 27.05 22.13
CA ARG A 723 29.99 26.79 20.69
C ARG A 723 31.10 25.80 20.32
N SER A 724 30.86 25.02 19.26
CA SER A 724 31.85 24.09 18.68
C SER A 724 32.37 23.01 19.63
N GLN A 725 31.59 22.68 20.67
CA GLN A 725 31.92 21.61 21.61
C GLN A 725 30.68 20.76 21.88
N TRP A 726 30.90 19.45 22.05
CA TRP A 726 29.87 18.54 22.53
C TRP A 726 29.66 18.76 24.01
N LYS A 727 28.41 18.88 24.43
CA LYS A 727 28.05 19.02 25.83
C LYS A 727 26.87 18.10 26.16
N THR A 728 27.04 17.29 27.20
CA THR A 728 25.96 16.49 27.77
C THR A 728 25.25 17.30 28.85
N ILE A 729 23.93 17.44 28.70
CA ILE A 729 23.08 18.24 29.58
C ILE A 729 21.98 17.34 30.14
N THR A 730 21.85 17.31 31.47
CA THR A 730 20.75 16.61 32.13
C THR A 730 19.58 17.56 32.38
N LEU A 731 18.43 17.24 31.80
CA LEU A 731 17.17 17.92 32.02
C LEU A 731 16.41 17.22 33.13
N SER A 732 16.05 17.94 34.20
CA SER A 732 15.29 17.41 35.34
C SER A 732 13.92 18.10 35.40
N PRO A 733 12.94 17.66 34.58
CA PRO A 733 11.68 18.38 34.43
C PRO A 733 10.75 18.20 35.62
N GLN A 734 10.76 17.05 36.27
CA GLN A 734 9.82 16.71 37.33
C GLN A 734 9.91 17.65 38.55
N SER A 735 11.13 18.07 38.94
CA SER A 735 11.30 19.00 40.06
C SER A 735 10.71 20.38 39.75
N ILE A 736 10.93 20.88 38.54
CA ILE A 736 10.40 22.17 38.09
C ILE A 736 8.88 22.08 37.91
N TRP A 737 8.39 20.98 37.33
CA TRP A 737 6.96 20.71 37.13
C TRP A 737 6.18 20.73 38.44
N ASN A 738 6.69 20.00 39.45
CA ASN A 738 6.09 19.95 40.78
C ASN A 738 6.17 21.32 41.48
N ALA A 739 7.26 22.07 41.30
CA ALA A 739 7.41 23.40 41.88
C ALA A 739 6.42 24.43 41.30
N GLN A 740 5.94 24.23 40.06
CA GLN A 740 4.85 25.03 39.48
C GLN A 740 3.46 24.62 39.99
N GLY A 741 3.35 23.53 40.76
CA GLY A 741 2.06 22.98 41.18
C GLY A 741 1.27 22.32 40.04
N TRP A 742 1.92 22.02 38.92
CA TRP A 742 1.28 21.34 37.80
C TRP A 742 1.09 19.85 38.11
N ALA A 743 -0.07 19.29 37.73
CA ALA A 743 -0.32 17.87 37.89
C ALA A 743 0.63 17.05 37.01
N THR A 744 1.20 15.97 37.54
CA THR A 744 2.08 15.06 36.79
C THR A 744 1.27 14.27 35.77
N PRO A 745 1.43 14.52 34.47
CA PRO A 745 0.73 13.76 33.45
C PRO A 745 1.36 12.36 33.30
N PRO A 746 0.59 11.35 32.82
CA PRO A 746 1.13 10.02 32.57
C PRO A 746 2.16 10.01 31.43
N GLN A 747 2.03 10.91 30.47
CA GLN A 747 2.97 11.11 29.37
C GLN A 747 3.06 12.59 29.02
N VAL A 748 4.23 13.00 28.52
CA VAL A 748 4.51 14.32 27.99
C VAL A 748 5.07 14.21 26.58
N THR A 749 4.97 15.27 25.79
CA THR A 749 5.66 15.39 24.50
C THR A 749 7.01 16.03 24.75
N PHE A 750 8.08 15.25 24.61
CA PHE A 750 9.45 15.75 24.58
C PHE A 750 9.79 16.18 23.16
N THR A 751 10.28 17.40 22.99
CA THR A 751 10.59 17.98 21.69
C THR A 751 11.94 18.66 21.71
N VAL A 752 12.82 18.34 20.77
CA VAL A 752 14.03 19.13 20.51
C VAL A 752 13.82 19.91 19.22
N PHE A 753 14.15 21.20 19.23
CA PHE A 753 13.85 22.07 18.12
C PHE A 753 14.91 23.15 17.88
N LEU A 754 14.98 23.57 16.63
CA LEU A 754 15.76 24.69 16.14
C LEU A 754 14.79 25.69 15.49
N GLU A 755 14.83 26.94 15.94
CA GLU A 755 14.01 28.01 15.38
C GLU A 755 14.82 29.29 15.14
N SER A 756 14.30 30.12 14.24
CA SER A 756 14.84 31.45 13.95
C SER A 756 13.73 32.34 13.37
N ASN A 757 13.80 33.65 13.66
CA ASN A 757 13.08 34.68 12.89
C ASN A 757 14.03 35.57 12.06
N SER A 758 15.30 35.17 11.98
CA SER A 758 16.38 35.91 11.33
C SER A 758 16.99 35.10 10.21
N ALA A 759 17.31 35.77 9.10
CA ALA A 759 17.90 35.15 7.92
C ALA A 759 19.29 34.56 8.20
N GLY A 760 19.51 33.35 7.70
CA GLY A 760 20.77 32.62 7.90
C GLY A 760 20.61 31.11 7.78
N VAL A 761 21.75 30.42 7.79
CA VAL A 761 21.82 28.96 7.81
C VAL A 761 22.39 28.51 9.15
N PHE A 762 21.56 27.82 9.92
CA PHE A 762 21.86 27.42 11.29
C PHE A 762 21.95 25.91 11.39
N TYR A 763 22.92 25.44 12.17
CA TYR A 763 23.16 24.01 12.39
C TYR A 763 23.21 23.70 13.88
N ALA A 764 22.50 22.65 14.26
CA ALA A 764 22.60 22.04 15.58
C ALA A 764 22.69 20.52 15.44
N SER A 765 23.39 19.87 16.35
CA SER A 765 23.60 18.42 16.32
C SER A 765 23.23 17.79 17.65
N LEU A 766 22.68 16.58 17.57
CA LEU A 766 22.21 15.75 18.68
C LEU A 766 22.81 14.36 18.52
N ASP A 767 23.61 13.89 19.47
CA ASP A 767 24.23 12.57 19.39
C ASP A 767 23.36 11.50 20.08
N ASN A 768 22.88 11.81 21.28
CA ASN A 768 22.11 10.89 22.11
C ASN A 768 21.09 11.66 22.97
N ILE A 769 19.93 11.05 23.16
CA ILE A 769 18.86 11.45 24.07
C ILE A 769 18.57 10.24 24.94
N SER A 770 19.01 10.23 26.21
CA SER A 770 18.87 9.05 27.07
C SER A 770 18.10 9.36 28.35
N PRO A 771 17.16 8.51 28.78
CA PRO A 771 16.61 8.57 30.14
C PRO A 771 17.73 8.43 31.18
N VAL A 772 17.61 9.15 32.30
CA VAL A 772 18.55 9.08 33.44
C VAL A 772 18.05 8.15 34.52
#